data_AF-A0A7K8W3H4-F1
#
_entry.id   AF-A0A7K8W3H4-F1
#
_cell.length_a   1.000
_cell.length_b   1.000
_cell.length_c   1.000
_cell.angle_alpha   90.00
_cell.angle_beta   90.00
_cell.angle_gamma   90.00
#
_symmetry.space_group_name_H-M   'P 1'
#
loop_
_entity.id
_entity.type
_entity.pdbx_description
1 polymer ?
#
loop_
_entity_poly.entity_id
_entity_poly.type
_entity_poly.pdbx_seq_one_letter_code
_entity_poly.pdbx_strand_id
1 'polypeptide(L)'
;IRVGWLDKNPPQGSYIYQKRWVKLDADYLRYFDSEKDAYSKRLIPVSSISRITSVGDQKFEVITNNRNFVFRAESDADRNEWIRTLQQTAEERKSKALERTSMSLATDSATEPADKSGFLELRGFKHKLFVVVAGDKVFLYKNAEDYRLGIGITYIEMNVGNVKEVDRRGFDLTTPYRIFSFSADSEQEKEEWMEAMQQSIAEALSNSEVAERIWAVESNRSCADCGSPKPDWASINLCVVICKRCAGEHRGLGPGITKVRSLKMDRKVWTEELIKLFQQFGNAMANQFWAANVPPSEAIGPTSSSQQRRRFLIAKYREGKYRHYHPLFGNQEELDRALCAAVTTSDLKETQALLFCGASVTCDTGDPQCPTPLALAERSGQRLQMEFLLHNKTSELGGLSSILLCCAEFSRRWCMLQDGVLSYYENDRNAVPNGEIRVEEIVCLVNNPPHTHGIESTFEVYTEAERLYLFGLESPDSAREWLKSIAKSFVHPCAEELLVLDFERLGRLHYKGGLTLERAREGWFALAGSMLYICSKDGQRQEPLQLRKLQELCAASLLGGRGHAVGSGGMPGPLLRPGAAGRTLYVQGERKLDFLGWVNAIQRAAGSSGDTLSEQQLTESDVPLLVDRCIDYITQCGLTSEGIYRKSGQNSKTTSLLEVLQRDARRVRLKEGEHHVDDVANTLKRFFRDLGDGLFTQQWAPHWLWATALEDEEAKVGKYRQLLRALPPVNRATLKALINHLFRVQCFSGENQMNTHNLAIVFGPTLFQADGKDYKAGRVVEDLINHYVEIFNVNDQEMKKQQDEIMAIMKMREASSSGTQQAGDFICTVYLEEKKTETEQHVKVSATMTAEELTFEILDRRKIVVKEKDYWSCFEVNEKEEAERPLHYSEKVL
;
A
#
# COMPACT_ATOMS: atom_id res chain seq x y z
N ILE A 1 12.57 -38.43 27.71
CA ILE A 1 12.93 -39.75 28.29
C ILE A 1 12.21 -39.96 29.61
N ARG A 2 12.31 -39.03 30.57
CA ARG A 2 11.52 -39.07 31.82
C ARG A 2 11.20 -37.66 32.29
N VAL A 3 10.03 -37.45 32.90
CA VAL A 3 9.64 -36.19 33.53
C VAL A 3 8.95 -36.45 34.86
N GLY A 4 9.05 -35.54 35.83
CA GLY A 4 8.39 -35.69 37.13
C GLY A 4 8.83 -34.66 38.15
N TRP A 5 8.11 -34.59 39.27
CA TRP A 5 8.46 -33.71 40.39
C TRP A 5 9.54 -34.34 41.27
N LEU A 6 10.58 -33.57 41.59
CA LEU A 6 11.61 -33.95 42.56
C LEU A 6 11.87 -32.81 43.53
N ASP A 7 12.11 -33.16 44.78
CA ASP A 7 12.51 -32.24 45.82
C ASP A 7 14.02 -32.04 45.78
N LYS A 8 14.48 -30.80 45.56
CA LYS A 8 15.89 -30.47 45.37
C LYS A 8 16.42 -29.59 46.49
N ASN A 9 17.60 -29.94 47.02
CA ASN A 9 18.28 -29.10 48.00
C ASN A 9 18.92 -27.85 47.34
N PRO A 10 18.79 -26.65 47.95
CA PRO A 10 19.46 -25.45 47.48
C PRO A 10 20.98 -25.46 47.77
N PRO A 11 21.79 -24.66 47.05
CA PRO A 11 23.26 -24.72 47.09
C PRO A 11 23.91 -24.38 48.44
N GLN A 12 23.17 -23.75 49.37
CA GLN A 12 23.71 -23.13 50.59
C GLN A 12 23.37 -23.91 51.88
N GLY A 13 22.99 -25.19 51.77
CA GLY A 13 22.81 -26.03 52.96
C GLY A 13 21.59 -25.68 53.83
N SER A 14 20.63 -24.89 53.34
CA SER A 14 19.36 -24.73 54.06
C SER A 14 18.57 -26.03 54.00
N TYR A 15 18.06 -26.50 55.14
CA TYR A 15 17.33 -27.77 55.30
C TYR A 15 15.95 -27.84 54.59
N ILE A 16 15.63 -26.87 53.73
CA ILE A 16 14.34 -26.76 53.06
C ILE A 16 14.49 -27.22 51.61
N TYR A 17 13.92 -28.38 51.29
CA TYR A 17 13.83 -28.88 49.93
C TYR A 17 12.88 -28.00 49.10
N GLN A 18 13.26 -27.73 47.85
CA GLN A 18 12.43 -27.02 46.89
C GLN A 18 11.89 -28.00 45.87
N LYS A 19 10.56 -28.10 45.76
CA LYS A 19 9.92 -28.92 44.73
C LYS A 19 10.22 -28.32 43.35
N ARG A 20 10.74 -29.14 42.44
CA ARG A 20 11.13 -28.76 41.08
C ARG A 20 10.59 -29.77 40.07
N TRP A 21 10.10 -29.27 38.95
CA TRP A 21 9.74 -30.14 37.83
C TRP A 21 11.00 -30.50 37.07
N VAL A 22 11.31 -31.78 36.94
CA VAL A 22 12.56 -32.28 36.35
C VAL A 22 12.25 -33.00 35.05
N LYS A 23 13.02 -32.72 34.00
CA LYS A 23 12.92 -33.33 32.67
C LYS A 23 14.28 -33.89 32.25
N LEU A 24 14.29 -35.16 31.87
CA LEU A 24 15.43 -35.84 31.26
C LEU A 24 15.14 -36.10 29.78
N ASP A 25 16.02 -35.56 28.93
CA ASP A 25 16.12 -35.88 27.51
C ASP A 25 17.48 -36.55 27.21
N ALA A 26 17.78 -36.77 25.92
CA ALA A 26 18.97 -37.52 25.51
C ALA A 26 20.29 -36.78 25.78
N ASP A 27 20.24 -35.45 25.86
CA ASP A 27 21.44 -34.61 25.93
C ASP A 27 21.55 -33.91 27.29
N TYR A 28 20.42 -33.63 27.97
CA TYR A 28 20.35 -32.83 29.18
C TYR A 28 19.36 -33.33 30.23
N LEU A 29 19.76 -33.16 31.49
CA LEU A 29 18.90 -33.17 32.66
C LEU A 29 18.58 -31.72 33.06
N ARG A 30 17.29 -31.35 33.01
CA ARG A 30 16.80 -29.99 33.25
C ARG A 30 15.83 -29.95 34.41
N TYR A 31 15.81 -28.85 35.15
CA TYR A 31 14.77 -28.62 36.15
C TYR A 31 14.22 -27.18 36.15
N PHE A 32 12.95 -27.06 36.51
CA PHE A 32 12.09 -25.87 36.36
C PHE A 32 11.43 -25.53 37.71
N ASP A 33 10.98 -24.28 37.91
CA ASP A 33 10.23 -23.93 39.13
C ASP A 33 8.82 -24.54 39.08
N SER A 34 8.20 -24.52 37.89
CA SER A 34 6.88 -25.09 37.61
C SER A 34 6.90 -25.96 36.34
N GLU A 35 5.92 -26.86 36.22
CA GLU A 35 5.68 -27.62 35.00
C GLU A 35 5.37 -26.73 33.78
N LYS A 36 4.75 -25.57 34.03
CA LYS A 36 4.35 -24.60 32.99
C LYS A 36 5.50 -23.71 32.50
N ASP A 37 6.66 -23.75 33.14
CA ASP A 37 7.77 -22.88 32.76
C ASP A 37 8.42 -23.35 31.45
N ALA A 38 8.56 -22.44 30.49
CA ALA A 38 9.23 -22.72 29.22
C ALA A 38 10.76 -22.84 29.36
N TYR A 39 11.36 -22.16 30.35
CA TYR A 39 12.81 -22.07 30.52
C TYR A 39 13.28 -22.70 31.83
N SER A 40 14.33 -23.51 31.74
CA SER A 40 14.92 -24.21 32.89
C SER A 40 15.62 -23.24 33.84
N LYS A 41 15.69 -23.61 35.13
CA LYS A 41 16.56 -22.95 36.11
C LYS A 41 18.00 -23.39 35.99
N ARG A 42 18.21 -24.64 35.59
CA ARG A 42 19.53 -25.21 35.33
C ARG A 42 19.42 -26.36 34.35
N LEU A 43 20.49 -26.52 33.59
CA LEU A 43 20.72 -27.53 32.58
C LEU A 43 22.02 -28.26 32.94
N ILE A 44 21.96 -29.58 33.05
CA ILE A 44 23.10 -30.44 33.33
C ILE A 44 23.27 -31.35 32.11
N PRO A 45 24.38 -31.27 31.36
CA PRO A 45 24.65 -32.18 30.25
C PRO A 45 24.72 -33.62 30.77
N VAL A 46 24.01 -34.54 30.11
CA VAL A 46 24.06 -35.96 30.46
C VAL A 46 25.48 -36.50 30.32
N SER A 47 26.27 -35.99 29.36
CA SER A 47 27.68 -36.30 29.18
C SER A 47 28.57 -35.91 30.38
N SER A 48 28.14 -34.95 31.20
CA SER A 48 28.89 -34.49 32.39
C SER A 48 28.63 -35.34 33.63
N ILE A 49 27.66 -36.26 33.58
CA ILE A 49 27.28 -37.13 34.71
C ILE A 49 28.30 -38.25 34.84
N SER A 50 29.09 -38.20 35.92
CA SER A 50 30.12 -39.20 36.19
C SER A 50 29.52 -40.41 36.90
N ARG A 51 28.69 -40.20 37.93
CA ARG A 51 28.08 -41.25 38.74
C ARG A 51 26.72 -40.83 39.30
N ILE A 52 25.84 -41.80 39.52
CA ILE A 52 24.56 -41.59 40.21
C ILE A 52 24.47 -42.56 41.38
N THR A 53 24.23 -42.06 42.59
CA THR A 53 24.23 -42.87 43.82
C THR A 53 22.98 -42.64 44.66
N SER A 54 22.43 -43.70 45.25
CA SER A 54 21.37 -43.57 46.26
C SER A 54 21.96 -43.10 47.59
N VAL A 55 21.35 -42.11 48.24
CA VAL A 55 21.87 -41.50 49.48
C VAL A 55 20.73 -41.35 50.50
N GLY A 56 20.46 -42.43 51.24
CA GLY A 56 19.37 -42.51 52.23
C GLY A 56 17.98 -42.72 51.62
N ASP A 57 16.95 -42.59 52.46
CA ASP A 57 15.56 -42.90 52.08
C ASP A 57 15.04 -41.89 51.05
N GLN A 58 14.51 -42.40 49.92
CA GLN A 58 13.93 -41.63 48.82
C GLN A 58 14.87 -40.62 48.14
N LYS A 59 16.17 -40.61 48.44
CA LYS A 59 17.13 -39.61 47.95
C LYS A 59 18.23 -40.20 47.06
N PHE A 60 18.66 -39.43 46.07
CA PHE A 60 19.76 -39.79 45.18
C PHE A 60 20.59 -38.58 44.80
N GLU A 61 21.86 -38.83 44.49
CA GLU A 61 22.81 -37.82 44.04
C GLU A 61 23.22 -38.07 42.60
N VAL A 62 23.14 -37.02 41.80
CA VAL A 62 23.75 -36.95 40.46
C VAL A 62 25.09 -36.25 40.62
N ILE A 63 26.16 -37.02 40.50
CA ILE A 63 27.54 -36.56 40.66
C ILE A 63 28.06 -36.20 39.26
N THR A 64 28.51 -34.96 39.13
CA THR A 64 29.31 -34.48 37.99
C THR A 64 30.74 -34.24 38.46
N ASN A 65 31.68 -33.99 37.56
CA ASN A 65 33.10 -33.85 37.91
C ASN A 65 33.37 -32.79 38.99
N ASN A 66 32.55 -31.73 39.06
CA ASN A 66 32.79 -30.59 39.95
C ASN A 66 31.61 -30.27 40.89
N ARG A 67 30.46 -30.97 40.78
CA ARG A 67 29.28 -30.68 41.59
C ARG A 67 28.36 -31.88 41.76
N ASN A 68 27.84 -32.05 42.98
CA ASN A 68 26.82 -33.05 43.29
C ASN A 68 25.44 -32.38 43.35
N PHE A 69 24.46 -33.01 42.73
CA PHE A 69 23.06 -32.57 42.76
C PHE A 69 22.24 -33.60 43.51
N VAL A 70 21.76 -33.23 44.69
CA VAL A 70 20.90 -34.08 45.52
C VAL A 70 19.43 -33.86 45.18
N PHE A 71 18.75 -34.95 44.86
CA PHE A 71 17.31 -35.00 44.59
C PHE A 71 16.62 -35.99 45.53
N ARG A 72 15.37 -35.69 45.88
CA ARG A 72 14.48 -36.58 46.63
C ARG A 72 13.23 -36.86 45.80
N ALA A 73 12.91 -38.14 45.65
CA ALA A 73 11.73 -38.65 44.97
C ALA A 73 10.56 -38.87 45.93
N GLU A 74 9.36 -39.11 45.40
CA GLU A 74 8.15 -39.30 46.21
C GLU A 74 8.11 -40.67 46.91
N SER A 75 8.82 -41.67 46.38
CA SER A 75 8.95 -43.01 46.96
C SER A 75 10.29 -43.65 46.61
N ASP A 76 10.69 -44.70 47.32
CA ASP A 76 11.91 -45.46 46.98
C ASP A 76 11.81 -46.14 45.59
N ALA A 77 10.59 -46.51 45.17
CA ALA A 77 10.34 -47.05 43.84
C ALA A 77 10.61 -45.98 42.76
N ASP A 78 10.06 -44.78 42.93
CA ASP A 78 10.29 -43.66 42.01
C ASP A 78 11.76 -43.24 41.97
N ARG A 79 12.43 -43.18 43.14
CA ARG A 79 13.88 -42.94 43.25
C ARG A 79 14.66 -43.95 42.41
N ASN A 80 14.42 -45.25 42.61
CA ASN A 80 15.16 -46.32 41.95
C ASN A 80 14.98 -46.25 40.43
N GLU A 81 13.80 -45.84 39.98
CA GLU A 81 13.52 -45.72 38.56
C GLU A 81 14.15 -44.47 37.94
N TRP A 82 14.15 -43.32 38.63
CA TRP A 82 14.95 -42.16 38.22
C TRP A 82 16.43 -42.49 38.10
N ILE A 83 17.01 -43.20 39.08
CA ILE A 83 18.40 -43.65 39.04
C ILE A 83 18.64 -44.54 37.82
N ARG A 84 17.79 -45.55 37.60
CA ARG A 84 17.92 -46.48 36.47
C ARG A 84 17.88 -45.75 35.14
N THR A 85 16.89 -44.88 34.92
CA THR A 85 16.76 -44.15 33.65
C THR A 85 17.93 -43.20 33.42
N LEU A 86 18.40 -42.49 34.45
CA LEU A 86 19.55 -41.59 34.35
C LEU A 86 20.85 -42.36 34.05
N GLN A 87 21.08 -43.49 34.72
CA GLN A 87 22.25 -44.34 34.49
C GLN A 87 22.25 -44.89 33.06
N GLN A 88 21.12 -45.41 32.60
CA GLN A 88 20.97 -45.91 31.23
C GLN A 88 21.26 -44.80 30.20
N THR A 89 20.64 -43.63 30.36
CA THR A 89 20.80 -42.50 29.42
C THR A 89 22.26 -42.00 29.40
N ALA A 90 22.91 -41.93 30.57
CA ALA A 90 24.31 -41.53 30.67
C ALA A 90 25.26 -42.54 30.02
N GLU A 91 25.01 -43.84 30.19
CA GLU A 91 25.81 -44.91 29.59
C GLU A 91 25.63 -44.98 28.08
N GLU A 92 24.38 -44.92 27.58
CA GLU A 92 24.09 -44.86 26.14
C GLU A 92 24.80 -43.68 25.47
N ARG A 93 24.89 -42.53 26.17
CA ARG A 93 25.60 -41.36 25.65
C ARG A 93 27.12 -41.53 25.66
N LYS A 94 27.69 -42.17 26.69
CA LYS A 94 29.12 -42.51 26.75
C LYS A 94 29.51 -43.49 25.65
N SER A 95 28.71 -44.53 25.41
CA SER A 95 28.92 -45.50 24.32
C SER A 95 28.91 -44.83 22.95
N LYS A 96 27.94 -43.94 22.68
CA LYS A 96 27.86 -43.15 21.43
C LYS A 96 29.03 -42.18 21.27
N ALA A 97 29.59 -41.65 22.36
CA ALA A 97 30.78 -40.80 22.32
C ALA A 97 32.05 -41.61 21.99
N LEU A 98 32.19 -42.82 22.55
CA LEU A 98 33.27 -43.75 22.21
C LEU A 98 33.19 -44.20 20.74
N GLU A 99 32.01 -44.55 20.23
CA GLU A 99 31.82 -44.92 18.82
C GLU A 99 32.21 -43.79 17.85
N ARG A 100 31.95 -42.53 18.20
CA ARG A 100 32.37 -41.36 17.41
C ARG A 100 33.88 -41.11 17.44
N THR A 101 34.53 -41.42 18.57
CA THR A 101 35.99 -41.24 18.73
C THR A 101 36.78 -42.28 17.91
N SER A 102 36.21 -43.47 17.67
CA SER A 102 36.80 -44.52 16.84
C SER A 102 36.87 -44.19 15.34
N MET A 103 36.14 -43.17 14.88
CA MET A 103 36.00 -42.82 13.46
C MET A 103 36.63 -41.48 13.06
N SER A 104 37.28 -40.74 13.98
CA SER A 104 37.82 -39.42 13.68
C SER A 104 39.16 -39.14 14.37
N LEU A 105 40.23 -39.02 13.57
CA LEU A 105 41.50 -38.41 13.93
C LEU A 105 41.43 -36.91 13.56
N ALA A 106 40.81 -36.07 14.39
CA ALA A 106 41.09 -34.65 14.50
C ALA A 106 40.23 -33.95 15.58
N THR A 107 40.91 -33.25 16.48
CA THR A 107 40.46 -32.13 17.33
C THR A 107 39.37 -32.38 18.38
N ASP A 108 39.83 -32.39 19.64
CA ASP A 108 39.06 -32.26 20.88
C ASP A 108 38.25 -30.94 20.93
N SER A 109 36.92 -31.04 20.97
CA SER A 109 36.07 -30.46 22.02
C SER A 109 34.59 -30.76 21.74
N ALA A 110 33.86 -31.26 22.75
CA ALA A 110 32.50 -31.77 22.63
C ALA A 110 31.40 -30.67 22.61
N THR A 111 31.68 -29.52 21.97
CA THR A 111 30.75 -28.39 21.88
C THR A 111 30.83 -27.83 20.47
N GLU A 112 29.69 -27.61 19.80
CA GLU A 112 29.70 -26.92 18.51
C GLU A 112 30.47 -25.59 18.62
N PRO A 113 31.28 -25.22 17.61
CA PRO A 113 32.01 -23.96 17.65
C PRO A 113 31.01 -22.81 17.82
N ALA A 114 31.22 -21.98 18.83
CA ALA A 114 30.33 -20.86 19.11
C ALA A 114 30.51 -19.76 18.06
N ASP A 115 29.41 -19.32 17.45
CA ASP A 115 29.37 -18.20 16.50
C ASP A 115 29.74 -16.88 17.20
N LYS A 116 29.32 -16.72 18.45
CA LYS A 116 29.74 -15.64 19.34
C LYS A 116 29.60 -16.05 20.81
N SER A 117 30.55 -15.67 21.65
CA SER A 117 30.48 -15.88 23.11
C SER A 117 31.03 -14.68 23.89
N GLY A 118 30.49 -14.41 25.07
CA GLY A 118 30.92 -13.26 25.89
C GLY A 118 29.95 -12.93 27.03
N PHE A 119 30.14 -11.78 27.67
CA PHE A 119 29.34 -11.37 28.82
C PHE A 119 28.23 -10.39 28.42
N LEU A 120 27.00 -10.64 28.87
CA LEU A 120 25.87 -9.71 28.70
C LEU A 120 25.15 -9.48 30.03
N GLU A 121 24.66 -8.26 30.25
CA GLU A 121 23.78 -7.94 31.37
C GLU A 121 22.34 -8.31 31.00
N LEU A 122 21.70 -9.19 31.78
CA LEU A 122 20.29 -9.54 31.58
C LEU A 122 19.43 -8.82 32.62
N ARG A 123 18.42 -8.06 32.18
CA ARG A 123 17.53 -7.32 33.07
C ARG A 123 16.88 -8.23 34.10
N GLY A 124 17.05 -7.90 35.39
CA GLY A 124 16.55 -8.70 36.52
C GLY A 124 17.54 -9.72 37.08
N PHE A 125 18.74 -9.85 36.51
CA PHE A 125 19.86 -10.59 37.10
C PHE A 125 20.87 -9.65 37.75
N LYS A 126 21.36 -10.00 38.95
CA LYS A 126 22.31 -9.17 39.71
C LYS A 126 23.73 -9.13 39.12
N HIS A 127 24.07 -10.05 38.22
CA HIS A 127 25.42 -10.20 37.66
C HIS A 127 25.33 -10.46 36.15
N LYS A 128 26.37 -10.07 35.41
CA LYS A 128 26.55 -10.42 33.99
C LYS A 128 26.51 -11.94 33.81
N LEU A 129 25.81 -12.38 32.77
CA LEU A 129 25.77 -13.77 32.34
C LEU A 129 26.80 -14.00 31.24
N PHE A 130 27.31 -15.22 31.15
CA PHE A 130 28.11 -15.64 30.00
C PHE A 130 27.17 -16.25 28.97
N VAL A 131 27.06 -15.62 27.80
CA VAL A 131 26.11 -15.96 26.74
C VAL A 131 26.87 -16.54 25.55
N VAL A 132 26.29 -17.55 24.91
CA VAL A 132 26.90 -18.24 23.77
C VAL A 132 25.84 -18.46 22.69
N VAL A 133 26.09 -17.94 21.48
CA VAL A 133 25.33 -18.26 20.27
C VAL A 133 26.05 -19.42 19.60
N ALA A 134 25.35 -20.53 19.36
CA ALA A 134 25.89 -21.69 18.66
C ALA A 134 24.77 -22.34 17.84
N GLY A 135 24.90 -22.27 16.51
CA GLY A 135 23.96 -22.87 15.56
C GLY A 135 22.56 -22.29 15.72
N ASP A 136 21.57 -23.13 16.02
CA ASP A 136 20.16 -22.74 16.16
C ASP A 136 19.75 -22.31 17.59
N LYS A 137 20.72 -22.17 18.51
CA LYS A 137 20.48 -21.94 19.94
C LYS A 137 21.34 -20.83 20.54
N VAL A 138 20.77 -20.16 21.53
CA VAL A 138 21.49 -19.26 22.44
C VAL A 138 21.50 -19.83 23.86
N PHE A 139 22.68 -20.08 24.40
CA PHE A 139 22.89 -20.63 25.73
C PHE A 139 23.21 -19.54 26.75
N LEU A 140 22.63 -19.65 27.94
CA LEU A 140 22.86 -18.73 29.06
C LEU A 140 23.58 -19.47 30.20
N TYR A 141 24.76 -18.99 30.57
CA TYR A 141 25.56 -19.51 31.68
C TYR A 141 25.73 -18.46 32.77
N LYS A 142 25.91 -18.91 34.02
CA LYS A 142 26.13 -18.00 35.14
C LYS A 142 27.46 -17.26 35.03
N ASN A 143 28.50 -17.92 34.53
CA ASN A 143 29.85 -17.40 34.34
C ASN A 143 30.62 -18.30 33.33
N ALA A 144 31.83 -17.89 32.96
CA ALA A 144 32.67 -18.61 32.01
C ALA A 144 33.15 -20.00 32.51
N GLU A 145 33.15 -20.23 33.82
CA GLU A 145 33.45 -21.55 34.40
C GLU A 145 32.29 -22.52 34.19
N ASP A 146 31.05 -22.08 34.47
CA ASP A 146 29.83 -22.84 34.19
C ASP A 146 29.72 -23.17 32.68
N TYR A 147 30.18 -22.29 31.78
CA TYR A 147 30.30 -22.57 30.34
C TYR A 147 31.31 -23.68 30.02
N ARG A 148 32.54 -23.59 30.54
CA ARG A 148 33.57 -24.64 30.35
C ARG A 148 33.12 -26.01 30.86
N LEU A 149 32.22 -26.03 31.84
CA LEU A 149 31.64 -27.25 32.39
C LEU A 149 30.35 -27.70 31.68
N GLY A 150 29.82 -26.89 30.76
CA GLY A 150 28.55 -27.12 30.07
C GLY A 150 27.31 -26.96 30.95
N ILE A 151 27.46 -26.46 32.18
CA ILE A 151 26.38 -26.34 33.15
C ILE A 151 25.64 -25.00 32.94
N GLY A 152 24.65 -25.02 32.07
CA GLY A 152 23.85 -23.84 31.71
C GLY A 152 22.74 -23.51 32.72
N ILE A 153 22.24 -22.28 32.65
CA ILE A 153 20.95 -21.89 33.22
C ILE A 153 19.85 -22.47 32.32
N THR A 154 19.89 -22.08 31.04
CA THR A 154 18.94 -22.51 30.01
C THR A 154 19.52 -22.26 28.61
N TYR A 155 18.81 -22.72 27.58
CA TYR A 155 19.04 -22.31 26.19
C TYR A 155 17.74 -21.80 25.59
N ILE A 156 17.86 -21.00 24.54
CA ILE A 156 16.78 -20.41 23.77
C ILE A 156 16.89 -20.94 22.35
N GLU A 157 15.82 -21.57 21.84
CA GLU A 157 15.74 -21.98 20.44
C GLU A 157 15.46 -20.76 19.57
N MET A 158 16.28 -20.54 18.54
CA MET A 158 16.24 -19.30 17.75
C MET A 158 15.20 -19.35 16.63
N ASN A 159 14.65 -20.54 16.32
CA ASN A 159 13.49 -20.70 15.43
C ASN A 159 12.22 -19.98 15.92
N VAL A 160 12.14 -19.64 17.21
CA VAL A 160 11.05 -18.87 17.83
C VAL A 160 11.52 -17.50 18.34
N GLY A 161 12.77 -17.12 18.05
CA GLY A 161 13.38 -15.88 18.51
C GLY A 161 13.14 -14.70 17.57
N ASN A 162 13.03 -13.50 18.15
CA ASN A 162 13.07 -12.24 17.43
C ASN A 162 13.92 -11.23 18.21
N VAL A 163 14.89 -10.59 17.55
CA VAL A 163 15.80 -9.63 18.17
C VAL A 163 15.42 -8.22 17.78
N LYS A 164 15.21 -7.34 18.76
CA LYS A 164 14.89 -5.92 18.54
C LYS A 164 15.78 -5.01 19.36
N GLU A 165 16.17 -3.89 18.78
CA GLU A 165 16.83 -2.82 19.51
C GLU A 165 15.87 -2.12 20.46
N VAL A 166 16.35 -1.75 21.65
CA VAL A 166 15.58 -1.07 22.69
C VAL A 166 16.18 0.30 23.00
N ASP A 167 17.49 0.34 23.27
CA ASP A 167 18.23 1.58 23.53
C ASP A 167 19.66 1.48 22.99
N ARG A 168 20.48 2.50 23.24
CA ARG A 168 21.85 2.62 22.69
C ARG A 168 22.75 1.42 22.98
N ARG A 169 22.56 0.72 24.12
CA ARG A 169 23.35 -0.46 24.52
C ARG A 169 22.49 -1.71 24.75
N GLY A 170 21.17 -1.59 24.64
CA GLY A 170 20.19 -2.59 25.02
C GLY A 170 19.41 -3.16 23.84
N PHE A 171 19.19 -4.46 23.87
CA PHE A 171 18.40 -5.20 22.89
C PHE A 171 17.56 -6.30 23.55
N ASP A 172 16.40 -6.59 22.98
CA ASP A 172 15.48 -7.62 23.44
C ASP A 172 15.51 -8.82 22.52
N LEU A 173 15.78 -10.02 23.06
CA LEU A 173 15.45 -11.29 22.42
C LEU A 173 14.08 -11.76 22.90
N THR A 174 13.08 -11.63 22.04
CA THR A 174 11.69 -11.98 22.30
C THR A 174 11.40 -13.39 21.81
N THR A 175 10.78 -14.21 22.66
CA THR A 175 10.17 -15.48 22.29
C THR A 175 8.67 -15.47 22.65
N PRO A 176 7.85 -16.43 22.18
CA PRO A 176 6.43 -16.52 22.56
C PRO A 176 6.19 -16.64 24.06
N TYR A 177 7.21 -17.03 24.83
CA TYR A 177 7.11 -17.36 26.24
C TYR A 177 7.73 -16.29 27.14
N ARG A 178 8.77 -15.57 26.67
CA ARG A 178 9.52 -14.61 27.48
C ARG A 178 10.29 -13.60 26.63
N ILE A 179 10.46 -12.40 27.14
CA ILE A 179 11.40 -11.39 26.63
C ILE A 179 12.68 -11.44 27.46
N PHE A 180 13.83 -11.57 26.80
CA PHE A 180 15.15 -11.49 27.40
C PHE A 180 15.79 -10.15 27.02
N SER A 181 15.77 -9.20 27.95
CA SER A 181 16.36 -7.86 27.75
C SER A 181 17.84 -7.85 28.12
N PHE A 182 18.70 -7.78 27.13
CA PHE A 182 20.15 -7.74 27.27
C PHE A 182 20.69 -6.31 27.16
N SER A 183 21.82 -6.06 27.82
CA SER A 183 22.62 -4.86 27.65
C SER A 183 24.09 -5.23 27.46
N ALA A 184 24.71 -4.68 26.42
CA ALA A 184 26.12 -4.84 26.09
C ALA A 184 26.96 -3.69 26.66
N ASP A 185 28.29 -3.82 26.68
CA ASP A 185 29.16 -2.79 27.26
C ASP A 185 29.28 -1.56 26.35
N SER A 186 29.14 -1.76 25.03
CA SER A 186 29.19 -0.71 24.02
C SER A 186 28.12 -0.88 22.93
N GLU A 187 27.90 0.19 22.17
CA GLU A 187 26.99 0.22 21.01
C GLU A 187 27.48 -0.71 19.89
N GLN A 188 28.80 -0.76 19.66
CA GLN A 188 29.42 -1.68 18.70
C GLN A 188 29.20 -3.15 19.11
N GLU A 189 29.43 -3.47 20.38
CA GLU A 189 29.24 -4.84 20.86
C GLU A 189 27.77 -5.28 20.78
N LYS A 190 26.83 -4.37 21.06
CA LYS A 190 25.38 -4.58 20.86
C LYS A 190 25.07 -4.96 19.41
N GLU A 191 25.62 -4.23 18.44
CA GLU A 191 25.41 -4.52 17.01
C GLU A 191 25.93 -5.90 16.64
N GLU A 192 27.14 -6.27 17.07
CA GLU A 192 27.71 -7.60 16.81
C GLU A 192 26.88 -8.72 17.45
N TRP A 193 26.34 -8.52 18.67
CA TRP A 193 25.46 -9.49 19.32
C TRP A 193 24.13 -9.64 18.59
N MET A 194 23.53 -8.52 18.17
CA MET A 194 22.28 -8.53 17.41
C MET A 194 22.46 -9.24 16.06
N GLU A 195 23.56 -8.98 15.35
CA GLU A 195 23.88 -9.63 14.09
C GLU A 195 24.04 -11.14 14.25
N ALA A 196 24.84 -11.59 15.24
CA ALA A 196 25.04 -13.01 15.53
C ALA A 196 23.71 -13.73 15.87
N MET A 197 22.86 -13.12 16.70
CA MET A 197 21.57 -13.72 17.05
C MET A 197 20.57 -13.70 15.89
N GLN A 198 20.59 -12.66 15.04
CA GLN A 198 19.77 -12.61 13.82
C GLN A 198 20.19 -13.66 12.80
N GLN A 199 21.50 -13.90 12.67
CA GLN A 199 22.03 -14.97 11.82
C GLN A 199 21.59 -16.34 12.34
N SER A 200 21.73 -16.60 13.64
CA SER A 200 21.27 -17.84 14.28
C SER A 200 19.77 -18.08 14.10
N ILE A 201 18.93 -17.03 14.17
CA ILE A 201 17.49 -17.11 13.82
C ILE A 201 17.30 -17.52 12.36
N ALA A 202 18.04 -16.90 11.44
CA ALA A 202 17.94 -17.20 10.02
C ALA A 202 18.35 -18.64 9.69
N GLU A 203 19.40 -19.15 10.34
CA GLU A 203 19.86 -20.53 10.21
C GLU A 203 18.85 -21.52 10.79
N ALA A 204 18.31 -21.25 11.98
CA ALA A 204 17.27 -22.07 12.62
C ALA A 204 15.97 -22.17 11.78
N LEU A 205 15.70 -21.17 10.94
CA LEU A 205 14.54 -21.11 10.04
C LEU A 205 14.82 -21.60 8.62
N SER A 206 16.09 -21.84 8.26
CA SER A 206 16.50 -22.13 6.89
C SER A 206 16.50 -23.64 6.59
N ASN A 207 15.63 -24.10 5.68
CA ASN A 207 15.75 -25.40 5.02
C ASN A 207 16.17 -25.22 3.55
N SER A 208 17.40 -25.62 3.21
CA SER A 208 17.98 -25.41 1.87
C SER A 208 17.48 -26.37 0.79
N GLU A 209 16.70 -27.40 1.13
CA GLU A 209 16.27 -28.45 0.19
C GLU A 209 15.61 -27.90 -1.09
N VAL A 210 14.66 -26.96 -0.96
CA VAL A 210 13.96 -26.34 -2.10
C VAL A 210 14.92 -25.49 -2.93
N ALA A 211 15.80 -24.73 -2.27
CA ALA A 211 16.77 -23.88 -2.95
C ALA A 211 17.73 -24.70 -3.81
N GLU A 212 18.26 -25.81 -3.29
CA GLU A 212 19.14 -26.72 -4.04
C GLU A 212 18.43 -27.33 -5.25
N ARG A 213 17.15 -27.73 -5.11
CA ARG A 213 16.36 -28.28 -6.23
C ARG A 213 16.10 -27.26 -7.33
N ILE A 214 15.87 -25.99 -6.99
CA ILE A 214 15.65 -24.91 -7.96
C ILE A 214 16.97 -24.46 -8.62
N TRP A 215 18.06 -24.41 -7.85
CA TRP A 215 19.42 -24.12 -8.33
C TRP A 215 20.04 -25.26 -9.15
N ALA A 216 19.40 -26.43 -9.22
CA ALA A 216 19.79 -27.48 -10.18
C ALA A 216 19.79 -26.95 -11.62
N VAL A 217 18.92 -25.97 -11.93
CA VAL A 217 18.90 -25.26 -13.21
C VAL A 217 19.89 -24.09 -13.17
N GLU A 218 20.79 -24.04 -14.14
CA GLU A 218 21.89 -23.06 -14.18
C GLU A 218 21.40 -21.61 -14.21
N SER A 219 20.37 -21.30 -15.01
CA SER A 219 19.81 -19.95 -15.12
C SER A 219 19.19 -19.43 -13.81
N ASN A 220 18.78 -20.33 -12.92
CA ASN A 220 18.23 -19.98 -11.60
C ASN A 220 19.33 -19.72 -10.56
N ARG A 221 20.60 -20.01 -10.86
CA ARG A 221 21.74 -19.73 -9.97
C ARG A 221 22.16 -18.27 -9.95
N SER A 222 21.56 -17.44 -10.81
CA SER A 222 21.78 -16.01 -10.87
C SER A 222 20.46 -15.28 -10.78
N CYS A 223 20.42 -14.19 -10.02
CA CYS A 223 19.22 -13.37 -9.83
C CYS A 223 18.68 -12.87 -11.19
N ALA A 224 17.38 -13.03 -11.41
CA ALA A 224 16.71 -12.65 -12.65
C ALA A 224 16.82 -11.17 -13.04
N ASP A 225 17.15 -10.29 -12.09
CA ASP A 225 17.19 -8.84 -12.31
C ASP A 225 18.59 -8.26 -12.34
N CYS A 226 19.42 -8.63 -11.35
CA CYS A 226 20.73 -8.00 -11.15
C CYS A 226 21.90 -8.97 -11.30
N GLY A 227 21.65 -10.25 -11.60
CA GLY A 227 22.69 -11.26 -11.80
C GLY A 227 23.44 -11.70 -10.54
N SER A 228 23.07 -11.25 -9.34
CA SER A 228 23.65 -11.73 -8.08
C SER A 228 23.58 -13.26 -7.97
N PRO A 229 24.67 -13.94 -7.56
CA PRO A 229 24.70 -15.40 -7.51
C PRO A 229 23.84 -15.97 -6.36
N LYS A 230 23.43 -17.24 -6.53
CA LYS A 230 22.66 -18.07 -5.58
C LYS A 230 21.47 -17.33 -4.93
N PRO A 231 20.51 -16.83 -5.73
CA PRO A 231 19.33 -16.14 -5.20
C PRO A 231 18.45 -17.08 -4.37
N ASP A 232 18.07 -16.65 -3.17
CA ASP A 232 17.34 -17.43 -2.15
C ASP A 232 15.86 -17.01 -1.99
N TRP A 233 15.35 -16.17 -2.89
CA TRP A 233 13.96 -15.74 -2.96
C TRP A 233 13.40 -15.94 -4.36
N ALA A 234 12.07 -15.97 -4.48
CA ALA A 234 11.41 -16.07 -5.78
C ALA A 234 10.10 -15.28 -5.80
N SER A 235 9.71 -14.80 -6.98
CA SER A 235 8.35 -14.32 -7.27
C SER A 235 7.56 -15.43 -7.94
N ILE A 236 6.62 -16.04 -7.21
CA ILE A 236 5.93 -17.27 -7.64
C ILE A 236 4.97 -17.07 -8.82
N ASN A 237 4.37 -15.88 -8.95
CA ASN A 237 3.46 -15.55 -10.05
C ASN A 237 4.19 -15.13 -11.35
N LEU A 238 5.40 -14.59 -11.22
CA LEU A 238 6.26 -14.15 -12.34
C LEU A 238 7.24 -15.26 -12.77
N CYS A 239 7.36 -16.33 -11.99
CA CYS A 239 8.29 -17.44 -12.17
C CYS A 239 9.76 -17.03 -12.25
N VAL A 240 10.19 -16.06 -11.42
CA VAL A 240 11.59 -15.61 -11.33
C VAL A 240 12.20 -15.82 -9.95
N VAL A 241 13.47 -16.21 -9.91
CA VAL A 241 14.33 -16.39 -8.74
C VAL A 241 15.24 -15.17 -8.59
N ILE A 242 15.20 -14.54 -7.44
CA ILE A 242 15.76 -13.21 -7.18
C ILE A 242 16.53 -13.16 -5.85
N CYS A 243 17.53 -12.29 -5.75
CA CYS A 243 18.31 -12.15 -4.51
C CYS A 243 17.51 -11.39 -3.44
N LYS A 244 17.88 -11.54 -2.16
CA LYS A 244 17.27 -10.82 -1.02
C LYS A 244 17.08 -9.32 -1.25
N ARG A 245 18.05 -8.65 -1.87
CA ARG A 245 17.99 -7.20 -2.15
C ARG A 245 16.93 -6.86 -3.21
N CYS A 246 16.82 -7.62 -4.31
CA CYS A 246 15.75 -7.44 -5.28
C CYS A 246 14.40 -7.84 -4.69
N ALA A 247 14.34 -8.92 -3.89
CA ALA A 247 13.13 -9.32 -3.18
C ALA A 247 12.58 -8.22 -2.25
N GLY A 248 13.45 -7.40 -1.64
CA GLY A 248 13.06 -6.19 -0.90
C GLY A 248 12.28 -5.20 -1.76
N GLU A 249 12.82 -4.86 -2.94
CA GLU A 249 12.20 -3.92 -3.88
C GLU A 249 10.92 -4.49 -4.53
N HIS A 250 10.90 -5.79 -4.84
CA HIS A 250 9.70 -6.49 -5.33
C HIS A 250 8.53 -6.35 -4.35
N ARG A 251 8.76 -6.47 -3.04
CA ARG A 251 7.69 -6.26 -2.04
C ARG A 251 7.09 -4.86 -2.11
N GLY A 252 7.89 -3.85 -2.49
CA GLY A 252 7.44 -2.47 -2.69
C GLY A 252 6.56 -2.27 -3.92
N LEU A 253 6.52 -3.22 -4.87
CA LEU A 253 5.60 -3.17 -6.02
C LEU A 253 4.16 -3.58 -5.66
N GLY A 254 3.99 -4.33 -4.56
CA GLY A 254 2.70 -4.79 -4.07
C GLY A 254 2.34 -6.22 -4.53
N PRO A 255 1.49 -6.93 -3.75
CA PRO A 255 1.15 -8.34 -3.97
C PRO A 255 0.29 -8.60 -5.22
N GLY A 256 -0.33 -7.56 -5.79
CA GLY A 256 -1.04 -7.62 -7.07
C GLY A 256 -0.11 -7.76 -8.29
N ILE A 257 1.17 -7.39 -8.16
CA ILE A 257 2.16 -7.45 -9.26
C ILE A 257 3.15 -8.60 -9.05
N THR A 258 3.69 -8.75 -7.84
CA THR A 258 4.71 -9.76 -7.54
C THR A 258 4.45 -10.43 -6.19
N LYS A 259 4.51 -11.75 -6.18
CA LYS A 259 4.25 -12.60 -5.01
C LYS A 259 5.56 -13.22 -4.53
N VAL A 260 6.27 -12.49 -3.67
CA VAL A 260 7.60 -12.87 -3.19
C VAL A 260 7.51 -13.94 -2.09
N ARG A 261 8.29 -15.01 -2.21
CA ARG A 261 8.45 -16.11 -1.23
C ARG A 261 9.91 -16.51 -1.06
N SER A 262 10.28 -16.90 0.14
CA SER A 262 11.62 -17.41 0.46
C SER A 262 11.75 -18.87 0.00
N LEU A 263 12.86 -19.22 -0.64
CA LEU A 263 13.17 -20.62 -0.96
C LEU A 263 13.52 -21.42 0.31
N LYS A 264 14.00 -20.74 1.36
CA LYS A 264 14.54 -21.38 2.57
C LYS A 264 13.58 -21.36 3.75
N MET A 265 12.71 -20.35 3.84
CA MET A 265 11.83 -20.15 5.02
C MET A 265 10.35 -20.53 4.78
N ASP A 266 9.84 -20.49 3.53
CA ASP A 266 8.39 -20.63 3.24
C ASP A 266 7.98 -22.06 2.81
N ARG A 267 8.31 -23.09 3.60
CA ARG A 267 8.12 -24.51 3.22
C ARG A 267 6.70 -24.86 2.74
N LYS A 268 5.66 -24.27 3.35
CA LYS A 268 4.26 -24.58 3.02
C LYS A 268 3.83 -24.11 1.63
N VAL A 269 4.57 -23.18 1.04
CA VAL A 269 4.24 -22.61 -0.28
C VAL A 269 4.83 -23.44 -1.42
N TRP A 270 5.97 -24.08 -1.19
CA TRP A 270 6.69 -24.86 -2.21
C TRP A 270 6.12 -26.26 -2.36
N THR A 271 5.11 -26.40 -3.21
CA THR A 271 4.56 -27.69 -3.65
C THR A 271 5.48 -28.34 -4.69
N GLU A 272 5.34 -29.65 -4.90
CA GLU A 272 6.10 -30.37 -5.94
C GLU A 272 5.86 -29.80 -7.35
N GLU A 273 4.63 -29.40 -7.65
CA GLU A 273 4.30 -28.82 -8.96
C GLU A 273 4.88 -27.41 -9.13
N LEU A 274 4.92 -26.59 -8.06
CA LEU A 274 5.57 -25.28 -8.10
C LEU A 274 7.10 -25.41 -8.26
N ILE A 275 7.73 -26.37 -7.59
CA ILE A 275 9.17 -26.63 -7.77
C ILE A 275 9.44 -27.05 -9.22
N LYS A 276 8.65 -27.96 -9.79
CA LYS A 276 8.76 -28.37 -11.20
C LYS A 276 8.55 -27.19 -12.15
N LEU A 277 7.60 -26.30 -11.87
CA LEU A 277 7.37 -25.09 -12.67
C LEU A 277 8.63 -24.21 -12.72
N PHE A 278 9.32 -24.00 -11.60
CA PHE A 278 10.59 -23.26 -11.56
C PHE A 278 11.77 -24.00 -12.21
N GLN A 279 11.74 -25.34 -12.22
CA GLN A 279 12.75 -26.15 -12.90
C GLN A 279 12.60 -26.14 -14.43
N GLN A 280 11.36 -26.11 -14.94
CA GLN A 280 11.09 -26.13 -16.39
C GLN A 280 11.02 -24.73 -17.01
N PHE A 281 10.50 -23.75 -16.26
CA PHE A 281 10.29 -22.39 -16.73
C PHE A 281 11.41 -21.46 -16.24
N GLY A 282 11.39 -21.13 -14.95
CA GLY A 282 12.46 -20.40 -14.25
C GLY A 282 12.93 -19.10 -14.92
N ASN A 283 14.13 -18.65 -14.52
CA ASN A 283 14.68 -17.36 -14.94
C ASN A 283 14.93 -17.24 -16.43
N ALA A 284 15.40 -18.31 -17.07
CA ALA A 284 15.71 -18.29 -18.50
C ALA A 284 14.46 -17.97 -19.33
N MET A 285 13.36 -18.71 -19.13
CA MET A 285 12.12 -18.50 -19.88
C MET A 285 11.43 -17.20 -19.48
N ALA A 286 11.36 -16.92 -18.17
CA ALA A 286 10.73 -15.70 -17.70
C ALA A 286 11.42 -14.43 -18.22
N ASN A 287 12.75 -14.40 -18.32
CA ASN A 287 13.47 -13.25 -18.86
C ASN A 287 13.44 -13.17 -20.40
N GLN A 288 13.18 -14.26 -21.13
CA GLN A 288 12.85 -14.15 -22.57
C GLN A 288 11.57 -13.34 -22.81
N PHE A 289 10.66 -13.31 -21.83
CA PHE A 289 9.51 -12.42 -21.85
C PHE A 289 9.85 -11.09 -21.20
N TRP A 290 10.09 -11.05 -19.88
CA TRP A 290 10.20 -9.82 -19.08
C TRP A 290 11.43 -8.96 -19.36
N ALA A 291 12.49 -9.53 -19.93
CA ALA A 291 13.76 -8.84 -20.17
C ALA A 291 14.19 -8.93 -21.65
N ALA A 292 13.26 -9.22 -22.56
CA ALA A 292 13.54 -9.38 -23.99
C ALA A 292 14.27 -8.17 -24.58
N ASN A 293 13.84 -6.97 -24.16
CA ASN A 293 14.25 -5.70 -24.76
C ASN A 293 14.97 -4.80 -23.75
N VAL A 294 15.70 -5.34 -22.77
CA VAL A 294 16.46 -4.53 -21.80
C VAL A 294 17.71 -3.95 -22.47
N PRO A 295 17.83 -2.61 -22.60
CA PRO A 295 19.04 -2.01 -23.13
C PRO A 295 20.23 -2.20 -22.16
N PRO A 296 21.47 -2.39 -22.65
CA PRO A 296 22.64 -2.50 -21.79
C PRO A 296 22.84 -1.32 -20.84
N SER A 297 22.37 -0.11 -21.21
CA SER A 297 22.44 1.11 -20.40
C SER A 297 21.48 1.12 -19.20
N GLU A 298 20.38 0.38 -19.26
CA GLU A 298 19.37 0.30 -18.18
C GLU A 298 19.51 -0.99 -17.35
N ALA A 299 20.33 -1.94 -17.80
CA ALA A 299 20.63 -3.16 -17.07
C ALA A 299 21.32 -2.86 -15.72
N ILE A 300 20.86 -3.53 -14.67
CA ILE A 300 21.41 -3.38 -13.32
C ILE A 300 22.31 -4.55 -12.93
N GLY A 301 23.25 -4.31 -12.03
CA GLY A 301 24.20 -5.30 -11.53
C GLY A 301 24.11 -5.56 -10.03
N PRO A 302 24.92 -6.49 -9.49
CA PRO A 302 24.89 -6.86 -8.07
C PRO A 302 25.19 -5.69 -7.13
N THR A 303 25.98 -4.71 -7.58
CA THR A 303 26.40 -3.53 -6.81
C THR A 303 25.44 -2.34 -6.94
N SER A 304 24.44 -2.38 -7.84
CA SER A 304 23.50 -1.27 -8.06
C SER A 304 22.75 -0.88 -6.77
N SER A 305 22.49 0.42 -6.62
CA SER A 305 21.80 1.01 -5.46
C SER A 305 20.33 0.58 -5.37
N SER A 306 19.72 0.73 -4.19
CA SER A 306 18.29 0.41 -3.99
C SER A 306 17.38 1.25 -4.88
N GLN A 307 17.69 2.53 -5.08
CA GLN A 307 16.90 3.41 -5.96
C GLN A 307 16.97 2.97 -7.43
N GLN A 308 18.15 2.59 -7.93
CA GLN A 308 18.31 2.06 -9.30
C GLN A 308 17.55 0.74 -9.47
N ARG A 309 17.64 -0.17 -8.48
CA ARG A 309 16.88 -1.43 -8.48
C ARG A 309 15.38 -1.16 -8.52
N ARG A 310 14.88 -0.25 -7.68
CA ARG A 310 13.47 0.11 -7.64
C ARG A 310 12.96 0.63 -8.98
N ARG A 311 13.68 1.57 -9.60
CA ARG A 311 13.32 2.11 -10.92
C ARG A 311 13.29 1.02 -11.99
N PHE A 312 14.32 0.17 -12.03
CA PHE A 312 14.40 -0.93 -12.99
C PHE A 312 13.26 -1.95 -12.82
N LEU A 313 12.95 -2.34 -11.59
CA LEU A 313 11.87 -3.30 -11.29
C LEU A 313 10.47 -2.74 -11.61
N ILE A 314 10.25 -1.45 -11.34
CA ILE A 314 9.01 -0.76 -11.74
C ILE A 314 8.87 -0.83 -13.28
N ALA A 315 9.91 -0.42 -14.01
CA ALA A 315 9.91 -0.45 -15.47
C ALA A 315 9.70 -1.88 -16.01
N LYS A 316 10.39 -2.88 -15.44
CA LYS A 316 10.35 -4.27 -15.90
C LYS A 316 9.00 -4.94 -15.64
N TYR A 317 8.44 -4.83 -14.43
CA TYR A 317 7.32 -5.66 -14.00
C TYR A 317 5.99 -4.91 -13.82
N ARG A 318 6.03 -3.65 -13.39
CA ARG A 318 4.81 -2.83 -13.25
C ARG A 318 4.43 -2.17 -14.57
N GLU A 319 5.40 -1.59 -15.26
CA GLU A 319 5.18 -0.92 -16.54
C GLU A 319 5.32 -1.88 -17.73
N GLY A 320 5.93 -3.06 -17.52
CA GLY A 320 6.14 -4.03 -18.60
C GLY A 320 7.03 -3.53 -19.73
N LYS A 321 7.86 -2.50 -19.50
CA LYS A 321 8.62 -1.74 -20.51
C LYS A 321 9.46 -2.64 -21.42
N TYR A 322 10.11 -3.66 -20.87
CA TYR A 322 11.07 -4.50 -21.61
C TYR A 322 10.48 -5.81 -22.11
N ARG A 323 9.18 -6.03 -21.93
CA ARG A 323 8.59 -7.34 -22.20
C ARG A 323 8.48 -7.62 -23.69
N HIS A 324 8.39 -8.90 -24.06
CA HIS A 324 8.04 -9.31 -25.41
C HIS A 324 6.52 -9.24 -25.61
N TYR A 325 6.04 -8.44 -26.57
CA TYR A 325 4.61 -8.26 -26.81
C TYR A 325 4.05 -9.39 -27.67
N HIS A 326 2.88 -9.88 -27.29
CA HIS A 326 2.15 -10.85 -28.10
C HIS A 326 1.51 -10.15 -29.33
N PRO A 327 1.49 -10.76 -30.53
CA PRO A 327 0.87 -10.17 -31.72
C PRO A 327 -0.61 -9.77 -31.56
N LEU A 328 -1.33 -10.44 -30.64
CA LEU A 328 -2.74 -10.15 -30.34
C LEU A 328 -2.94 -9.03 -29.29
N PHE A 329 -1.87 -8.37 -28.85
CA PHE A 329 -1.94 -7.30 -27.86
C PHE A 329 -2.90 -6.18 -28.31
N GLY A 330 -3.85 -5.81 -27.44
CA GLY A 330 -4.90 -4.84 -27.75
C GLY A 330 -6.24 -5.44 -28.20
N ASN A 331 -6.27 -6.72 -28.61
CA ASN A 331 -7.51 -7.44 -28.94
C ASN A 331 -7.89 -8.43 -27.83
N GLN A 332 -8.72 -8.00 -26.88
CA GLN A 332 -9.07 -8.79 -25.70
C GLN A 332 -9.74 -10.13 -26.06
N GLU A 333 -10.64 -10.16 -27.04
CA GLU A 333 -11.38 -11.37 -27.39
C GLU A 333 -10.47 -12.44 -27.99
N GLU A 334 -9.54 -12.04 -28.86
CA GLU A 334 -8.57 -12.95 -29.44
C GLU A 334 -7.51 -13.42 -28.43
N LEU A 335 -7.08 -12.53 -27.51
CA LEU A 335 -6.21 -12.89 -26.40
C LEU A 335 -6.84 -13.93 -25.48
N ASP A 336 -8.10 -13.73 -25.11
CA ASP A 336 -8.85 -14.64 -24.24
C ASP A 336 -9.07 -16.00 -24.95
N ARG A 337 -9.39 -15.99 -26.24
CA ARG A 337 -9.53 -17.22 -27.04
C ARG A 337 -8.20 -17.97 -27.18
N ALA A 338 -7.11 -17.25 -27.45
CA ALA A 338 -5.78 -17.83 -27.54
C ALA A 338 -5.33 -18.40 -26.18
N LEU A 339 -5.67 -17.74 -25.07
CA LEU A 339 -5.38 -18.24 -23.73
C LEU A 339 -6.09 -19.57 -23.48
N CYS A 340 -7.39 -19.65 -23.80
CA CYS A 340 -8.16 -20.89 -23.69
C CYS A 340 -7.57 -22.04 -24.51
N ALA A 341 -6.99 -21.75 -25.69
CA ALA A 341 -6.28 -22.76 -26.45
C ALA A 341 -4.93 -23.14 -25.80
N ALA A 342 -4.12 -22.16 -25.42
CA ALA A 342 -2.77 -22.35 -24.87
C ALA A 342 -2.78 -23.19 -23.59
N VAL A 343 -3.74 -22.96 -22.68
CA VAL A 343 -3.83 -23.67 -21.38
C VAL A 343 -4.17 -25.16 -21.51
N THR A 344 -4.64 -25.61 -22.67
CA THR A 344 -4.84 -27.05 -22.96
C THR A 344 -3.53 -27.76 -23.35
N THR A 345 -2.49 -26.99 -23.66
CA THR A 345 -1.15 -27.45 -24.04
C THR A 345 -0.15 -27.25 -22.90
N SER A 346 1.05 -27.80 -23.05
CA SER A 346 2.16 -27.58 -22.11
C SER A 346 2.93 -26.27 -22.36
N ASP A 347 2.49 -25.41 -23.28
CA ASP A 347 3.20 -24.19 -23.64
C ASP A 347 2.96 -23.06 -22.61
N LEU A 348 3.78 -23.08 -21.57
CA LEU A 348 3.77 -22.04 -20.53
C LEU A 348 4.28 -20.68 -21.03
N LYS A 349 5.07 -20.66 -22.12
CA LYS A 349 5.60 -19.40 -22.66
C LYS A 349 4.49 -18.61 -23.33
N GLU A 350 3.68 -19.30 -24.12
CA GLU A 350 2.50 -18.75 -24.76
C GLU A 350 1.48 -18.27 -23.70
N THR A 351 1.18 -19.10 -22.70
CA THR A 351 0.31 -18.70 -21.58
C THR A 351 0.84 -17.46 -20.85
N GLN A 352 2.15 -17.37 -20.58
CA GLN A 352 2.75 -16.19 -19.96
C GLN A 352 2.56 -14.94 -20.83
N ALA A 353 2.86 -15.04 -22.12
CA ALA A 353 2.74 -13.92 -23.05
C ALA A 353 1.30 -13.41 -23.10
N LEU A 354 0.32 -14.31 -23.23
CA LEU A 354 -1.10 -13.96 -23.30
C LEU A 354 -1.62 -13.30 -22.02
N LEU A 355 -1.35 -13.90 -20.86
CA LEU A 355 -1.78 -13.35 -19.57
C LEU A 355 -1.22 -11.95 -19.32
N PHE A 356 0.09 -11.78 -19.47
CA PHE A 356 0.74 -10.49 -19.20
C PHE A 356 0.57 -9.49 -20.35
N CYS A 357 0.00 -9.89 -21.49
CA CYS A 357 -0.50 -9.01 -22.56
C CYS A 357 -1.98 -8.61 -22.39
N GLY A 358 -2.67 -9.11 -21.37
CA GLY A 358 -4.01 -8.66 -21.00
C GLY A 358 -5.10 -9.72 -21.03
N ALA A 359 -4.81 -10.97 -21.42
CA ALA A 359 -5.79 -12.05 -21.37
C ALA A 359 -6.30 -12.27 -19.93
N SER A 360 -7.60 -12.43 -19.76
CA SER A 360 -8.21 -12.64 -18.45
C SER A 360 -8.01 -14.08 -17.98
N VAL A 361 -7.40 -14.25 -16.80
CA VAL A 361 -7.24 -15.56 -16.15
C VAL A 361 -8.59 -16.26 -15.91
N THR A 362 -9.68 -15.50 -15.91
CA THR A 362 -11.06 -15.97 -15.71
C THR A 362 -11.95 -15.69 -16.92
N CYS A 363 -11.39 -15.61 -18.14
CA CYS A 363 -12.20 -15.44 -19.34
C CYS A 363 -13.22 -16.57 -19.53
N ASP A 364 -14.33 -16.27 -20.22
CA ASP A 364 -15.30 -17.29 -20.60
C ASP A 364 -14.73 -18.13 -21.74
N THR A 365 -14.77 -19.44 -21.56
CA THR A 365 -14.26 -20.43 -22.51
C THR A 365 -15.29 -20.80 -23.57
N GLY A 366 -16.56 -20.41 -23.38
CA GLY A 366 -17.69 -20.81 -24.20
C GLY A 366 -18.15 -22.26 -23.95
N ASP A 367 -17.54 -22.98 -23.00
CA ASP A 367 -17.89 -24.35 -22.62
C ASP A 367 -18.55 -24.38 -21.23
N PRO A 368 -19.86 -24.70 -21.12
CA PRO A 368 -20.56 -24.77 -19.84
C PRO A 368 -19.96 -25.75 -18.83
N GLN A 369 -19.23 -26.78 -19.28
CA GLN A 369 -18.58 -27.75 -18.40
C GLN A 369 -17.22 -27.27 -17.89
N CYS A 370 -16.59 -26.30 -18.55
CA CYS A 370 -15.28 -25.77 -18.20
C CYS A 370 -15.27 -24.24 -18.33
N PRO A 371 -16.02 -23.49 -17.51
CA PRO A 371 -16.28 -22.06 -17.72
C PRO A 371 -15.08 -21.14 -17.53
N THR A 372 -13.89 -21.67 -17.20
CA THR A 372 -12.67 -20.88 -16.97
C THR A 372 -11.44 -21.57 -17.57
N PRO A 373 -10.36 -20.82 -17.92
CA PRO A 373 -9.10 -21.40 -18.38
C PRO A 373 -8.50 -22.41 -17.40
N LEU A 374 -8.70 -22.18 -16.09
CA LEU A 374 -8.25 -23.11 -15.05
C LEU A 374 -8.97 -24.46 -15.15
N ALA A 375 -10.29 -24.45 -15.38
CA ALA A 375 -11.07 -25.69 -15.57
C ALA A 375 -10.69 -26.41 -16.88
N LEU A 376 -10.36 -25.66 -17.95
CA LEU A 376 -9.82 -26.24 -19.18
C LEU A 376 -8.48 -26.93 -18.96
N ALA A 377 -7.55 -26.27 -18.26
CA ALA A 377 -6.25 -26.84 -17.93
C ALA A 377 -6.40 -28.11 -17.08
N GLU A 378 -7.33 -28.13 -16.12
CA GLU A 378 -7.65 -29.29 -15.29
C GLU A 378 -8.17 -30.46 -16.13
N ARG A 379 -9.15 -30.21 -17.01
CA ARG A 379 -9.70 -31.23 -17.92
C ARG A 379 -8.64 -31.80 -18.86
N SER A 380 -7.71 -30.96 -19.33
CA SER A 380 -6.60 -31.36 -20.20
C SER A 380 -5.41 -31.96 -19.42
N GLY A 381 -5.48 -32.08 -18.10
CA GLY A 381 -4.42 -32.64 -17.27
C GLY A 381 -3.14 -31.80 -17.17
N GLN A 382 -3.21 -30.50 -17.51
CA GLN A 382 -2.07 -29.60 -17.56
C GLN A 382 -1.76 -29.00 -16.17
N ARG A 383 -1.16 -29.81 -15.29
CA ARG A 383 -0.90 -29.44 -13.88
C ARG A 383 -0.04 -28.17 -13.71
N LEU A 384 0.97 -27.97 -14.57
CA LEU A 384 1.82 -26.78 -14.49
C LEU A 384 1.10 -25.50 -14.95
N GLN A 385 0.22 -25.61 -15.96
CA GLN A 385 -0.65 -24.50 -16.37
C GLN A 385 -1.60 -24.12 -15.23
N MET A 386 -2.19 -25.11 -14.56
CA MET A 386 -3.05 -24.88 -13.40
C MET A 386 -2.31 -24.14 -12.28
N GLU A 387 -1.12 -24.62 -11.91
CA GLU A 387 -0.28 -23.98 -10.88
C GLU A 387 0.03 -22.52 -11.25
N PHE A 388 0.41 -22.27 -12.51
CA PHE A 388 0.73 -20.93 -13.01
C PHE A 388 -0.50 -19.98 -13.00
N LEU A 389 -1.67 -20.47 -13.43
CA LEU A 389 -2.92 -19.72 -13.43
C LEU A 389 -3.39 -19.41 -12.00
N LEU A 390 -3.27 -20.35 -11.06
CA LEU A 390 -3.63 -20.16 -9.65
C LEU A 390 -2.83 -19.05 -9.01
N HIS A 391 -1.51 -18.99 -9.26
CA HIS A 391 -0.66 -17.91 -8.76
C HIS A 391 -0.95 -16.57 -9.42
N ASN A 392 -1.63 -16.53 -10.57
CA ASN A 392 -1.99 -15.30 -11.28
C ASN A 392 -3.47 -14.89 -11.17
N LYS A 393 -4.33 -15.70 -10.55
CA LYS A 393 -5.78 -15.45 -10.41
C LYS A 393 -6.15 -14.11 -9.75
N THR A 394 -5.34 -13.66 -8.80
CA THR A 394 -5.55 -12.40 -8.06
C THR A 394 -4.53 -11.32 -8.40
N SER A 395 -3.71 -11.55 -9.43
CA SER A 395 -2.79 -10.53 -9.91
C SER A 395 -3.60 -9.43 -10.58
N GLU A 396 -3.26 -8.17 -10.30
CA GLU A 396 -3.78 -7.02 -11.04
C GLU A 396 -3.13 -7.03 -12.43
N LEU A 397 -3.65 -7.89 -13.31
CA LEU A 397 -3.36 -7.88 -14.74
C LEU A 397 -4.14 -6.72 -15.37
N GLY A 398 -3.91 -5.51 -14.84
CA GLY A 398 -4.77 -4.35 -15.05
C GLY A 398 -4.29 -3.45 -16.17
N GLY A 399 -5.08 -3.36 -17.23
CA GLY A 399 -5.32 -2.10 -17.95
C GLY A 399 -4.13 -1.49 -18.67
N LEU A 400 -3.56 -2.20 -19.63
CA LEU A 400 -2.39 -1.77 -20.41
C LEU A 400 -2.80 -0.81 -21.54
N SER A 401 -3.59 0.20 -21.21
CA SER A 401 -4.03 1.26 -22.14
C SER A 401 -2.96 2.35 -22.34
N SER A 402 -1.92 2.39 -21.50
CA SER A 402 -0.78 3.31 -21.63
C SER A 402 0.45 2.69 -22.31
N ILE A 403 0.38 1.41 -22.72
CA ILE A 403 1.59 0.65 -23.12
C ILE A 403 1.78 0.53 -24.63
N LEU A 404 0.80 0.92 -25.45
CA LEU A 404 0.85 0.74 -26.91
C LEU A 404 2.10 1.30 -27.61
N LEU A 405 2.91 2.14 -26.97
CA LEU A 405 3.96 2.90 -27.66
C LEU A 405 5.39 2.80 -27.11
N CYS A 406 5.64 2.21 -25.93
CA CYS A 406 7.01 2.19 -25.37
C CYS A 406 7.98 1.24 -26.12
N CYS A 407 7.47 0.46 -27.09
CA CYS A 407 8.24 -0.52 -27.86
C CYS A 407 8.17 -0.36 -29.39
N ALA A 408 7.73 0.78 -29.91
CA ALA A 408 7.88 1.03 -31.34
C ALA A 408 9.38 1.27 -31.65
N GLU A 409 10.02 0.37 -32.41
CA GLU A 409 11.27 0.72 -33.08
C GLU A 409 10.98 1.89 -34.03
N PHE A 410 11.45 3.08 -33.67
CA PHE A 410 11.26 4.25 -34.49
C PHE A 410 12.09 4.11 -35.77
N SER A 411 11.41 4.17 -36.91
CA SER A 411 12.05 4.25 -38.21
C SER A 411 12.00 5.69 -38.70
N ARG A 412 13.13 6.19 -39.23
CA ARG A 412 13.17 7.52 -39.82
C ARG A 412 12.29 7.53 -41.08
N ARG A 413 11.39 8.51 -41.17
CA ARG A 413 10.47 8.70 -42.28
C ARG A 413 10.43 10.18 -42.66
N TRP A 414 10.24 10.44 -43.95
CA TRP A 414 9.96 11.78 -44.44
C TRP A 414 8.45 11.99 -44.42
N CYS A 415 7.95 12.98 -43.69
CA CYS A 415 6.52 13.25 -43.56
C CYS A 415 6.17 14.58 -44.23
N MET A 416 5.03 14.63 -44.91
CA MET A 416 4.50 15.83 -45.56
C MET A 416 3.01 15.96 -45.26
N LEU A 417 2.58 17.16 -44.87
CA LEU A 417 1.16 17.51 -44.72
C LEU A 417 0.77 18.43 -45.87
N GLN A 418 -0.06 17.94 -46.79
CA GLN A 418 -0.52 18.71 -47.95
C GLN A 418 -2.01 18.45 -48.17
N ASP A 419 -2.78 19.52 -48.42
CA ASP A 419 -4.22 19.46 -48.77
C ASP A 419 -5.07 18.58 -47.82
N GLY A 420 -4.75 18.61 -46.52
CA GLY A 420 -5.48 17.83 -45.50
C GLY A 420 -5.10 16.34 -45.43
N VAL A 421 -4.00 15.94 -46.06
CA VAL A 421 -3.46 14.58 -46.03
C VAL A 421 -2.03 14.59 -45.47
N LEU A 422 -1.80 13.81 -44.42
CA LEU A 422 -0.48 13.55 -43.85
C LEU A 422 0.09 12.28 -44.49
N SER A 423 1.00 12.45 -45.43
CA SER A 423 1.67 11.36 -46.15
C SER A 423 3.08 11.15 -45.60
N TYR A 424 3.49 9.89 -45.45
CA TYR A 424 4.84 9.54 -44.99
C TYR A 424 5.54 8.60 -45.97
N TYR A 425 6.83 8.85 -46.17
CA TYR A 425 7.70 8.22 -47.15
C TYR A 425 8.93 7.64 -46.45
N GLU A 426 9.54 6.65 -47.06
CA GLU A 426 10.81 6.09 -46.59
C GLU A 426 11.94 7.15 -46.62
N ASN A 427 11.96 7.99 -47.66
CA ASN A 427 12.87 9.11 -47.83
C ASN A 427 12.25 10.18 -48.75
N ASP A 428 12.93 11.31 -48.90
CA ASP A 428 12.52 12.49 -49.69
C ASP A 428 12.52 12.28 -51.22
N ARG A 429 13.05 11.17 -51.72
CA ARG A 429 13.18 10.86 -53.16
C ARG A 429 12.13 9.88 -53.67
N ASN A 430 11.37 9.25 -52.78
CA ASN A 430 10.33 8.29 -53.16
C ASN A 430 9.09 9.03 -53.67
N ALA A 431 8.63 8.68 -54.88
CA ALA A 431 7.44 9.29 -55.49
C ALA A 431 6.10 8.75 -54.95
N VAL A 432 6.13 7.60 -54.26
CA VAL A 432 4.92 6.93 -53.72
C VAL A 432 5.02 6.89 -52.19
N PRO A 433 3.98 7.34 -51.47
CA PRO A 433 3.97 7.30 -50.00
C PRO A 433 3.86 5.86 -49.48
N ASN A 434 4.50 5.60 -48.35
CA ASN A 434 4.37 4.34 -47.61
C ASN A 434 3.02 4.24 -46.89
N GLY A 435 2.39 5.39 -46.62
CA GLY A 435 1.03 5.48 -46.14
C GLY A 435 0.58 6.93 -46.04
N GLU A 436 -0.73 7.09 -45.91
CA GLU A 436 -1.41 8.39 -45.86
C GLU A 436 -2.43 8.36 -44.73
N ILE A 437 -2.55 9.48 -44.03
CA ILE A 437 -3.53 9.72 -42.98
C ILE A 437 -4.32 10.94 -43.38
N ARG A 438 -5.60 10.79 -43.66
CA ARG A 438 -6.46 11.94 -43.93
C ARG A 438 -6.80 12.63 -42.63
N VAL A 439 -6.67 13.95 -42.59
CA VAL A 439 -6.88 14.72 -41.37
C VAL A 439 -8.35 14.65 -40.92
N GLU A 440 -9.29 14.49 -41.85
CA GLU A 440 -10.71 14.24 -41.56
C GLU A 440 -10.95 12.97 -40.74
N GLU A 441 -10.08 11.95 -40.88
CA GLU A 441 -10.17 10.69 -40.15
C GLU A 441 -9.55 10.77 -38.75
N ILE A 442 -8.87 11.87 -38.40
CA ILE A 442 -8.26 12.03 -37.08
C ILE A 442 -9.37 12.28 -36.05
N VAL A 443 -9.31 11.61 -34.91
CA VAL A 443 -10.30 11.76 -33.82
C VAL A 443 -9.66 12.46 -32.63
N CYS A 444 -8.39 12.17 -32.37
CA CYS A 444 -7.65 12.67 -31.22
C CYS A 444 -6.15 12.81 -31.52
N LEU A 445 -5.56 13.90 -31.03
CA LEU A 445 -4.14 14.21 -31.02
C LEU A 445 -3.65 14.25 -29.57
N VAL A 446 -2.47 13.68 -29.33
CA VAL A 446 -1.88 13.66 -27.97
C VAL A 446 -0.45 14.13 -28.04
N ASN A 447 -0.10 15.08 -27.19
CA ASN A 447 1.26 15.50 -26.95
C ASN A 447 1.78 14.78 -25.70
N ASN A 448 2.75 13.88 -25.88
CA ASN A 448 3.27 13.12 -24.75
C ASN A 448 4.33 13.91 -24.00
N PRO A 449 4.48 13.69 -22.68
CA PRO A 449 5.59 14.25 -21.92
C PRO A 449 6.96 13.90 -22.55
N PRO A 450 7.99 14.72 -22.34
CA PRO A 450 9.33 14.44 -22.85
C PRO A 450 9.84 13.06 -22.42
N HIS A 451 10.56 12.38 -23.31
CA HIS A 451 11.17 11.06 -23.07
C HIS A 451 10.19 9.90 -22.77
N THR A 452 8.88 10.09 -22.95
CA THR A 452 7.87 9.03 -22.69
C THR A 452 8.19 7.71 -23.41
N HIS A 453 8.69 7.78 -24.64
CA HIS A 453 8.98 6.61 -25.48
C HIS A 453 10.47 6.47 -25.83
N GLY A 454 11.38 7.02 -25.01
CA GLY A 454 12.82 6.99 -25.27
C GLY A 454 13.32 7.98 -26.33
N ILE A 455 12.42 8.73 -26.98
CA ILE A 455 12.72 9.88 -27.84
C ILE A 455 12.35 11.17 -27.10
N GLU A 456 13.13 12.23 -27.32
CA GLU A 456 12.99 13.52 -26.63
C GLU A 456 11.56 14.06 -26.64
N SER A 457 10.90 14.04 -27.79
CA SER A 457 9.49 14.46 -27.91
C SER A 457 8.71 13.51 -28.82
N THR A 458 7.50 13.16 -28.40
CA THR A 458 6.64 12.26 -29.17
C THR A 458 5.19 12.72 -29.14
N PHE A 459 4.45 12.44 -30.20
CA PHE A 459 3.02 12.69 -30.26
C PHE A 459 2.27 11.54 -30.92
N GLU A 460 0.99 11.42 -30.58
CA GLU A 460 0.09 10.38 -31.08
C GLU A 460 -1.02 10.97 -31.95
N VAL A 461 -1.39 10.21 -32.98
CA VAL A 461 -2.54 10.49 -33.83
C VAL A 461 -3.46 9.27 -33.82
N TYR A 462 -4.68 9.47 -33.32
CA TYR A 462 -5.74 8.47 -33.31
C TYR A 462 -6.68 8.70 -34.48
N THR A 463 -6.99 7.66 -35.24
CA THR A 463 -7.93 7.74 -36.37
C THR A 463 -9.24 7.00 -36.15
N GLU A 464 -10.25 7.29 -36.97
CA GLU A 464 -11.59 6.67 -36.93
C GLU A 464 -11.56 5.15 -37.13
N ALA A 465 -10.51 4.63 -37.78
CA ALA A 465 -10.27 3.21 -38.01
C ALA A 465 -9.63 2.48 -36.81
N GLU A 466 -9.66 3.08 -35.62
CA GLU A 466 -9.00 2.59 -34.39
C GLU A 466 -7.48 2.36 -34.56
N ARG A 467 -6.87 3.07 -35.49
CA ARG A 467 -5.43 3.02 -35.73
C ARG A 467 -4.73 4.15 -35.00
N LEU A 468 -3.63 3.81 -34.34
CA LEU A 468 -2.78 4.72 -33.60
C LEU A 468 -1.44 4.88 -34.34
N TYR A 469 -1.08 6.13 -34.64
CA TYR A 469 0.21 6.48 -35.20
C TYR A 469 1.03 7.23 -34.16
N LEU A 470 2.28 6.79 -33.97
CA LEU A 470 3.26 7.40 -33.08
C LEU A 470 4.32 8.11 -33.90
N PHE A 471 4.56 9.37 -33.60
CA PHE A 471 5.62 10.17 -34.21
C PHE A 471 6.63 10.61 -33.14
N GLY A 472 7.92 10.48 -33.46
CA GLY A 472 9.02 10.89 -32.60
C GLY A 472 9.84 11.98 -33.26
N LEU A 473 10.23 12.99 -32.47
CA LEU A 473 10.98 14.16 -32.91
C LEU A 473 12.12 14.46 -31.94
N GLU A 474 13.17 15.06 -32.49
CA GLU A 474 14.38 15.46 -31.76
C GLU A 474 14.21 16.75 -30.96
N SER A 475 13.08 17.46 -31.08
CA SER A 475 12.84 18.70 -30.33
C SER A 475 11.37 18.86 -29.94
N PRO A 476 11.07 19.35 -28.72
CA PRO A 476 9.72 19.70 -28.29
C PRO A 476 9.08 20.81 -29.13
N ASP A 477 9.88 21.76 -29.63
CA ASP A 477 9.39 22.85 -30.47
C ASP A 477 8.87 22.31 -31.81
N SER A 478 9.64 21.43 -32.45
CA SER A 478 9.25 20.76 -33.69
C SER A 478 7.99 19.91 -33.51
N ALA A 479 7.88 19.18 -32.40
CA ALA A 479 6.69 18.39 -32.09
C ALA A 479 5.44 19.29 -31.94
N ARG A 480 5.58 20.43 -31.27
CA ARG A 480 4.51 21.43 -31.13
C ARG A 480 4.11 22.04 -32.47
N GLU A 481 5.06 22.36 -33.35
CA GLU A 481 4.77 22.87 -34.69
C GLU A 481 4.00 21.87 -35.56
N TRP A 482 4.40 20.60 -35.54
CA TRP A 482 3.69 19.53 -36.23
C TRP A 482 2.28 19.33 -35.69
N LEU A 483 2.12 19.23 -34.36
CA LEU A 483 0.82 19.10 -33.72
C LEU A 483 -0.11 20.26 -34.06
N LYS A 484 0.38 21.51 -34.02
CA LYS A 484 -0.40 22.70 -34.40
C LYS A 484 -0.80 22.68 -35.88
N SER A 485 0.10 22.23 -36.77
CA SER A 485 -0.17 22.15 -38.21
C SER A 485 -1.24 21.11 -38.54
N ILE A 486 -1.15 19.92 -37.92
CA ILE A 486 -2.14 18.86 -38.04
C ILE A 486 -3.47 19.32 -37.43
N ALA A 487 -3.43 19.87 -36.21
CA ALA A 487 -4.61 20.34 -35.49
C ALA A 487 -5.34 21.47 -36.24
N LYS A 488 -4.63 22.40 -36.89
CA LYS A 488 -5.25 23.45 -37.71
C LYS A 488 -6.06 22.91 -38.88
N SER A 489 -5.66 21.77 -39.44
CA SER A 489 -6.37 21.12 -40.55
C SER A 489 -7.51 20.22 -40.05
N PHE A 490 -7.46 19.81 -38.77
CA PHE A 490 -8.40 18.89 -38.10
C PHE A 490 -9.54 19.62 -37.37
N VAL A 491 -9.23 20.74 -36.72
CA VAL A 491 -10.15 21.47 -35.84
C VAL A 491 -11.00 22.42 -36.68
N HIS A 492 -12.31 22.44 -36.41
CA HIS A 492 -13.22 23.38 -37.07
C HIS A 492 -12.84 24.84 -36.72
N PRO A 493 -13.01 25.83 -37.62
CA PRO A 493 -12.62 27.23 -37.37
C PRO A 493 -13.19 27.83 -36.08
N CYS A 494 -14.36 27.35 -35.62
CA CYS A 494 -14.96 27.79 -34.36
C CYS A 494 -14.16 27.41 -33.09
N ALA A 495 -13.24 26.45 -33.20
CA ALA A 495 -12.43 25.93 -32.11
C ALA A 495 -10.93 26.23 -32.28
N GLU A 496 -10.56 27.14 -33.21
CA GLU A 496 -9.17 27.53 -33.48
C GLU A 496 -8.45 28.10 -32.24
N GLU A 497 -9.19 28.71 -31.31
CA GLU A 497 -8.64 29.20 -30.04
C GLU A 497 -8.00 28.09 -29.18
N LEU A 498 -8.44 26.83 -29.31
CA LEU A 498 -7.85 25.70 -28.58
C LEU A 498 -6.40 25.44 -29.00
N LEU A 499 -5.99 25.89 -30.19
CA LEU A 499 -4.62 25.71 -30.72
C LEU A 499 -3.59 26.61 -30.03
N VAL A 500 -4.04 27.65 -29.32
CA VAL A 500 -3.18 28.53 -28.52
C VAL A 500 -2.74 27.82 -27.23
N LEU A 501 -3.51 26.84 -26.76
CA LEU A 501 -3.23 26.07 -25.57
C LEU A 501 -2.06 25.12 -25.80
N ASP A 502 -1.24 24.92 -24.78
CA ASP A 502 -0.27 23.82 -24.75
C ASP A 502 -0.99 22.54 -24.30
N PHE A 503 -1.79 21.99 -25.22
CA PHE A 503 -2.66 20.85 -24.92
C PHE A 503 -1.83 19.56 -24.84
N GLU A 504 -2.14 18.75 -23.83
CA GLU A 504 -1.69 17.36 -23.74
C GLU A 504 -2.55 16.47 -24.64
N ARG A 505 -3.83 16.82 -24.81
CA ARG A 505 -4.78 16.07 -25.63
C ARG A 505 -5.81 16.98 -26.26
N LEU A 506 -6.09 16.79 -27.55
CA LEU A 506 -7.07 17.55 -28.34
C LEU A 506 -7.86 16.60 -29.22
N GLY A 507 -9.19 16.67 -29.21
CA GLY A 507 -10.00 15.72 -29.98
C GLY A 507 -11.49 16.02 -29.99
N ARG A 508 -12.22 15.27 -30.84
CA ARG A 508 -13.67 15.31 -30.93
C ARG A 508 -14.26 14.35 -29.90
N LEU A 509 -15.23 14.82 -29.11
CA LEU A 509 -16.01 13.98 -28.19
C LEU A 509 -17.49 14.34 -28.25
N HIS A 510 -18.32 13.37 -27.93
CA HIS A 510 -19.73 13.58 -27.69
C HIS A 510 -19.96 13.91 -26.21
N TYR A 511 -20.85 14.84 -25.92
CA TYR A 511 -21.22 15.16 -24.55
C TYR A 511 -22.70 15.48 -24.39
N LYS A 512 -23.19 15.28 -23.17
CA LYS A 512 -24.52 15.71 -22.71
C LYS A 512 -24.35 16.52 -21.43
N GLY A 513 -25.00 17.67 -21.33
CA GLY A 513 -24.91 18.50 -20.14
C GLY A 513 -26.17 19.34 -19.90
N GLY A 514 -26.42 19.70 -18.64
CA GLY A 514 -27.53 20.56 -18.22
C GLY A 514 -28.62 19.85 -17.42
N LEU A 515 -29.70 20.58 -17.11
CA LEU A 515 -30.91 20.09 -16.42
C LEU A 515 -31.81 19.24 -17.34
N THR A 516 -31.56 19.27 -18.65
CA THR A 516 -32.23 18.45 -19.66
C THR A 516 -31.21 17.49 -20.27
N LEU A 517 -31.48 16.19 -20.17
CA LEU A 517 -30.74 15.12 -20.85
C LEU A 517 -31.01 15.15 -22.36
N GLU A 518 -30.63 16.25 -23.02
CA GLU A 518 -30.74 16.36 -24.48
C GLU A 518 -29.89 15.31 -25.21
N ARG A 519 -30.14 15.19 -26.53
CA ARG A 519 -29.33 14.37 -27.43
C ARG A 519 -27.84 14.72 -27.29
N ALA A 520 -26.98 13.70 -27.39
CA ALA A 520 -25.54 13.90 -27.36
C ALA A 520 -25.13 14.88 -28.46
N ARG A 521 -24.37 15.91 -28.08
CA ARG A 521 -23.83 16.91 -28.98
C ARG A 521 -22.34 16.65 -29.17
N GLU A 522 -21.84 16.85 -30.38
CA GLU A 522 -20.40 16.77 -30.64
C GLU A 522 -19.73 18.12 -30.30
N GLY A 523 -18.54 18.07 -29.72
CA GLY A 523 -17.70 19.25 -29.49
C GLY A 523 -16.21 18.89 -29.51
N TRP A 524 -15.38 19.93 -29.56
CA TRP A 524 -13.93 19.82 -29.44
C TRP A 524 -13.50 20.00 -28.00
N PHE A 525 -12.65 19.10 -27.54
CA PHE A 525 -12.12 19.07 -26.19
C PHE A 525 -10.61 19.24 -26.24
N ALA A 526 -10.08 20.08 -25.36
CA ALA A 526 -8.65 20.21 -25.13
C ALA A 526 -8.34 20.06 -23.64
N LEU A 527 -7.41 19.19 -23.29
CA LEU A 527 -6.87 19.04 -21.94
C LEU A 527 -5.50 19.72 -21.88
N ALA A 528 -5.34 20.68 -20.98
CA ALA A 528 -4.07 21.33 -20.69
C ALA A 528 -3.86 21.39 -19.17
N GLY A 529 -2.91 20.62 -18.64
CA GLY A 529 -2.74 20.42 -17.21
C GLY A 529 -4.01 19.86 -16.58
N SER A 530 -4.59 20.59 -15.62
CA SER A 530 -5.84 20.20 -14.97
C SER A 530 -7.10 20.91 -15.50
N MET A 531 -6.97 21.65 -16.61
CA MET A 531 -8.07 22.39 -17.22
C MET A 531 -8.59 21.66 -18.46
N LEU A 532 -9.89 21.37 -18.48
CA LEU A 532 -10.59 20.79 -19.63
C LEU A 532 -11.42 21.88 -20.32
N TYR A 533 -11.05 22.20 -21.56
CA TYR A 533 -11.71 23.20 -22.40
C TYR A 533 -12.69 22.51 -23.34
N ILE A 534 -13.86 23.11 -23.54
CA ILE A 534 -14.94 22.57 -24.37
C ILE A 534 -15.42 23.66 -25.33
N CYS A 535 -15.38 23.35 -26.63
CA CYS A 535 -15.96 24.19 -27.68
C CYS A 535 -17.06 23.43 -28.41
N SER A 536 -18.27 23.98 -28.46
CA SER A 536 -19.37 23.38 -29.21
C SER A 536 -19.23 23.63 -30.72
N LYS A 537 -19.93 22.82 -31.53
CA LYS A 537 -20.03 23.03 -32.99
C LYS A 537 -20.59 24.41 -33.37
N ASP A 538 -21.48 24.96 -32.54
CA ASP A 538 -22.12 26.27 -32.77
C ASP A 538 -21.20 27.46 -32.41
N GLY A 539 -19.94 27.22 -32.03
CA GLY A 539 -19.00 28.25 -31.61
C GLY A 539 -19.32 28.88 -30.24
N GLN A 540 -20.27 28.30 -29.49
CA GLN A 540 -20.54 28.72 -28.12
C GLN A 540 -19.53 28.11 -27.16
N ARG A 541 -18.77 28.98 -26.51
CA ARG A 541 -17.75 28.62 -25.54
C ARG A 541 -18.39 28.24 -24.20
N GLN A 542 -17.98 27.10 -23.65
CA GLN A 542 -18.27 26.77 -22.25
C GLN A 542 -17.12 27.22 -21.34
N GLU A 543 -17.43 27.46 -20.08
CA GLU A 543 -16.41 27.74 -19.07
C GLU A 543 -15.47 26.53 -18.92
N PRO A 544 -14.13 26.73 -18.92
CA PRO A 544 -13.19 25.64 -18.73
C PRO A 544 -13.41 24.94 -17.39
N LEU A 545 -13.41 23.61 -17.40
CA LEU A 545 -13.59 22.81 -16.21
C LEU A 545 -12.25 22.58 -15.51
N GLN A 546 -12.13 23.08 -14.29
CA GLN A 546 -11.00 22.78 -13.41
C GLN A 546 -11.18 21.37 -12.82
N LEU A 547 -10.49 20.38 -13.37
CA LEU A 547 -10.68 18.96 -13.06
C LEU A 547 -10.31 18.61 -11.61
N ARG A 548 -9.41 19.37 -10.97
CA ARG A 548 -9.07 19.20 -9.54
C ARG A 548 -10.20 19.63 -8.60
N LYS A 549 -11.11 20.51 -9.06
CA LYS A 549 -12.29 21.01 -8.31
C LYS A 549 -13.57 20.20 -8.52
N LEU A 550 -13.52 19.10 -9.27
CA LEU A 550 -14.70 18.24 -9.43
C LEU A 550 -15.17 17.70 -8.08
N GLN A 551 -16.48 17.67 -7.86
CA GLN A 551 -17.08 17.01 -6.71
C GLN A 551 -17.11 15.49 -6.91
N GLU A 552 -17.42 15.06 -8.14
CA GLU A 552 -17.53 13.66 -8.50
C GLU A 552 -16.92 13.40 -9.88
N LEU A 553 -16.21 12.27 -9.97
CA LEU A 553 -15.67 11.71 -11.19
C LEU A 553 -15.97 10.21 -11.21
N CYS A 554 -16.90 9.80 -12.07
CA CYS A 554 -17.30 8.41 -12.22
C CYS A 554 -17.00 7.94 -13.64
N ALA A 555 -15.99 7.09 -13.79
CA ALA A 555 -15.74 6.40 -15.04
C ALA A 555 -16.51 5.09 -15.02
N ALA A 556 -17.62 5.00 -15.76
CA ALA A 556 -18.23 3.71 -16.07
C ALA A 556 -17.24 2.95 -16.96
N SER A 557 -16.53 1.98 -16.37
CA SER A 557 -15.65 1.11 -17.14
C SER A 557 -16.49 0.24 -18.07
N LEU A 558 -16.01 0.02 -19.29
CA LEU A 558 -16.53 -0.97 -20.24
C LEU A 558 -16.34 -2.42 -19.75
N LEU A 559 -16.13 -2.64 -18.45
CA LEU A 559 -15.96 -3.94 -17.83
C LEU A 559 -17.34 -4.48 -17.46
N GLY A 560 -17.75 -5.54 -18.14
CA GLY A 560 -19.05 -6.19 -18.00
C GLY A 560 -19.44 -6.44 -16.54
N GLY A 561 -20.40 -5.68 -16.07
CA GLY A 561 -21.38 -6.09 -15.07
C GLY A 561 -22.74 -6.07 -15.76
N ARG A 562 -23.47 -7.19 -15.76
CA ARG A 562 -24.88 -7.20 -16.17
C ARG A 562 -25.65 -6.29 -15.21
N GLY A 563 -25.99 -5.08 -15.66
CA GLY A 563 -26.82 -4.14 -14.93
C GLY A 563 -26.81 -2.78 -15.60
N HIS A 564 -27.94 -2.40 -16.19
CA HIS A 564 -28.26 -1.09 -16.77
C HIS A 564 -27.74 -0.77 -18.18
N ALA A 565 -28.40 -1.41 -19.15
CA ALA A 565 -29.08 -0.60 -20.16
C ALA A 565 -30.16 0.23 -19.42
N VAL A 566 -29.88 1.52 -19.18
CA VAL A 566 -30.96 2.47 -18.88
C VAL A 566 -31.80 2.56 -20.14
N GLY A 567 -33.10 2.28 -20.00
CA GLY A 567 -34.06 2.39 -21.09
C GLY A 567 -33.94 3.75 -21.78
N SER A 568 -33.92 3.72 -23.11
CA SER A 568 -33.79 4.87 -24.03
C SER A 568 -32.36 5.36 -24.29
N GLY A 569 -31.54 4.53 -24.94
CA GLY A 569 -30.45 4.96 -25.84
C GLY A 569 -29.42 5.96 -25.27
N GLY A 570 -28.56 5.54 -24.34
CA GLY A 570 -27.43 6.33 -23.86
C GLY A 570 -26.27 5.47 -23.35
N MET A 571 -25.09 5.67 -23.94
CA MET A 571 -23.87 4.85 -23.86
C MET A 571 -23.00 5.12 -22.60
N PRO A 572 -22.10 4.19 -22.20
CA PRO A 572 -21.21 4.35 -21.05
C PRO A 572 -20.09 5.38 -21.29
N GLY A 573 -19.86 6.29 -20.33
CA GLY A 573 -18.75 7.26 -20.38
C GLY A 573 -18.51 8.01 -19.06
N PRO A 574 -17.40 8.77 -18.89
CA PRO A 574 -17.11 9.43 -17.64
C PRO A 574 -18.12 10.55 -17.36
N LEU A 575 -18.64 10.52 -16.14
CA LEU A 575 -19.48 11.55 -15.55
C LEU A 575 -18.58 12.54 -14.78
N LEU A 576 -18.70 13.81 -15.12
CA LEU A 576 -18.01 14.93 -14.51
C LEU A 576 -19.03 15.82 -13.81
N ARG A 577 -18.88 16.01 -12.49
CA ARG A 577 -19.68 16.98 -11.72
C ARG A 577 -18.80 18.12 -11.21
N PRO A 578 -18.84 19.31 -11.83
CA PRO A 578 -18.18 20.53 -11.32
C PRO A 578 -18.88 21.04 -10.07
N GLY A 579 -18.15 21.62 -9.12
CA GLY A 579 -18.72 21.98 -7.83
C GLY A 579 -19.49 23.30 -7.78
N ALA A 580 -19.17 24.29 -8.62
CA ALA A 580 -19.81 25.61 -8.56
C ALA A 580 -21.15 25.74 -9.32
N ALA A 581 -21.45 24.86 -10.28
CA ALA A 581 -22.58 25.05 -11.20
C ALA A 581 -23.67 23.95 -11.14
N GLY A 582 -23.45 22.85 -10.41
CA GLY A 582 -24.41 21.73 -10.34
C GLY A 582 -24.70 21.05 -11.69
N ARG A 583 -23.95 21.35 -12.75
CA ARG A 583 -24.16 20.81 -14.09
C ARG A 583 -23.41 19.48 -14.23
N THR A 584 -24.15 18.38 -14.36
CA THR A 584 -23.55 17.09 -14.71
C THR A 584 -23.17 17.09 -16.19
N LEU A 585 -21.92 16.78 -16.50
CA LEU A 585 -21.43 16.59 -17.86
C LEU A 585 -21.10 15.12 -18.08
N TYR A 586 -21.81 14.50 -19.02
CA TYR A 586 -21.50 13.16 -19.52
C TYR A 586 -20.64 13.31 -20.76
N VAL A 587 -19.47 12.68 -20.75
CA VAL A 587 -18.58 12.67 -21.92
C VAL A 587 -18.54 11.26 -22.49
N GLN A 588 -18.56 11.16 -23.81
CA GLN A 588 -18.52 9.92 -24.55
C GLN A 588 -17.54 10.06 -25.72
N GLY A 589 -16.63 9.11 -25.85
CA GLY A 589 -15.72 9.05 -26.99
C GLY A 589 -16.36 8.39 -28.18
N GLU A 590 -15.79 8.64 -29.35
CA GLU A 590 -16.30 8.13 -30.62
C GLU A 590 -15.95 6.64 -30.79
N ARG A 591 -14.77 6.22 -30.35
CA ARG A 591 -14.26 4.85 -30.46
C ARG A 591 -13.69 4.34 -29.13
N LYS A 592 -13.32 3.05 -29.05
CA LYS A 592 -12.89 2.46 -27.78
C LYS A 592 -11.47 2.89 -27.40
N LEU A 593 -10.58 2.99 -28.38
CA LEU A 593 -9.15 3.24 -28.18
C LEU A 593 -8.85 4.67 -27.70
N ASP A 594 -9.37 5.68 -28.39
CA ASP A 594 -9.18 7.09 -28.05
C ASP A 594 -9.89 7.45 -26.73
N PHE A 595 -11.07 6.87 -26.50
CA PHE A 595 -11.88 7.15 -25.34
C PHE A 595 -11.24 6.68 -24.03
N LEU A 596 -10.63 5.49 -24.03
CA LEU A 596 -9.86 5.03 -22.87
C LEU A 596 -8.70 5.99 -22.57
N GLY A 597 -8.04 6.51 -23.62
CA GLY A 597 -7.03 7.56 -23.50
C GLY A 597 -7.56 8.82 -22.82
N TRP A 598 -8.75 9.28 -23.23
CA TRP A 598 -9.44 10.41 -22.60
C TRP A 598 -9.82 10.17 -21.15
N VAL A 599 -10.41 9.01 -20.82
CA VAL A 599 -10.78 8.64 -19.45
C VAL A 599 -9.56 8.68 -18.53
N ASN A 600 -8.46 8.05 -18.95
CA ASN A 600 -7.22 8.03 -18.18
C ASN A 600 -6.61 9.44 -18.03
N ALA A 601 -6.59 10.23 -19.11
CA ALA A 601 -6.05 11.58 -19.07
C ALA A 601 -6.85 12.48 -18.11
N ILE A 602 -8.18 12.43 -18.17
CA ILE A 602 -9.06 13.16 -17.26
C ILE A 602 -8.89 12.68 -15.82
N GLN A 603 -8.80 11.37 -15.58
CA GLN A 603 -8.57 10.82 -14.24
C GLN A 603 -7.24 11.28 -13.64
N ARG A 604 -6.16 11.26 -14.43
CA ARG A 604 -4.85 11.75 -13.98
C ARG A 604 -4.88 13.24 -13.67
N ALA A 605 -5.45 14.05 -14.57
CA ALA A 605 -5.56 15.50 -14.41
C ALA A 605 -6.49 15.91 -13.25
N ALA A 606 -7.48 15.07 -12.92
CA ALA A 606 -8.41 15.30 -11.81
C ALA A 606 -7.91 14.76 -10.46
N GLY A 607 -6.88 13.91 -10.45
CA GLY A 607 -6.29 13.32 -9.25
C GLY A 607 -5.22 14.21 -8.60
N SER A 608 -4.67 13.75 -7.47
CA SER A 608 -3.48 14.37 -6.90
C SER A 608 -2.24 13.76 -7.57
N SER A 609 -1.42 14.60 -8.20
CA SER A 609 -0.35 14.15 -9.12
C SER A 609 1.07 14.53 -8.69
N GLY A 610 1.21 15.33 -7.62
CA GLY A 610 2.48 15.84 -7.16
C GLY A 610 2.48 16.21 -5.68
N ASP A 611 3.58 16.78 -5.22
CA ASP A 611 3.88 17.11 -3.81
C ASP A 611 3.58 18.57 -3.45
N THR A 612 3.11 19.36 -4.41
CA THR A 612 2.69 20.75 -4.17
C THR A 612 1.21 20.84 -3.82
N LEU A 613 0.82 21.94 -3.17
CA LEU A 613 -0.59 22.19 -2.77
C LEU A 613 -1.52 22.35 -3.97
N SER A 614 -1.07 23.01 -5.04
CA SER A 614 -1.85 23.20 -6.27
C SER A 614 -2.10 21.90 -7.04
N GLU A 615 -1.30 20.87 -6.77
CA GLU A 615 -1.42 19.56 -7.39
C GLU A 615 -2.29 18.58 -6.60
N GLN A 616 -3.01 19.05 -5.60
CA GLN A 616 -3.99 18.26 -4.86
C GLN A 616 -5.39 18.40 -5.46
N GLN A 617 -6.30 17.48 -5.14
CA GLN A 617 -7.73 17.70 -5.32
C GLN A 617 -8.18 18.90 -4.47
N LEU A 618 -8.92 19.84 -5.05
CA LEU A 618 -9.28 21.11 -4.43
C LEU A 618 -10.79 21.21 -4.19
N THR A 619 -11.17 21.96 -3.16
CA THR A 619 -12.52 22.49 -3.00
C THR A 619 -12.74 23.69 -3.93
N GLU A 620 -13.98 24.16 -4.02
CA GLU A 620 -14.30 25.40 -4.75
C GLU A 620 -13.52 26.61 -4.23
N SER A 621 -13.27 26.63 -2.91
CA SER A 621 -12.52 27.68 -2.21
C SER A 621 -10.99 27.55 -2.31
N ASP A 622 -10.47 26.74 -3.24
CA ASP A 622 -9.02 26.52 -3.46
C ASP A 622 -8.28 25.91 -2.25
N VAL A 623 -8.98 25.15 -1.42
CA VAL A 623 -8.37 24.39 -0.31
C VAL A 623 -8.25 22.92 -0.72
N PRO A 624 -7.11 22.24 -0.50
CA PRO A 624 -7.01 20.81 -0.73
C PRO A 624 -8.11 20.03 0.00
N LEU A 625 -8.81 19.16 -0.72
CA LEU A 625 -9.93 18.39 -0.19
C LEU A 625 -9.51 17.50 0.97
N LEU A 626 -8.26 17.00 0.96
CA LEU A 626 -7.68 16.28 2.10
C LEU A 626 -7.68 17.14 3.38
N VAL A 627 -7.21 18.39 3.26
CA VAL A 627 -7.14 19.34 4.38
C VAL A 627 -8.55 19.67 4.87
N ASP A 628 -9.44 19.99 3.94
CA ASP A 628 -10.85 20.30 4.19
C ASP A 628 -11.55 19.16 4.94
N ARG A 629 -11.45 17.92 4.46
CA ARG A 629 -12.04 16.74 5.09
C ARG A 629 -11.51 16.49 6.50
N CYS A 630 -10.20 16.61 6.70
CA CYS A 630 -9.60 16.46 8.02
C CYS A 630 -10.06 17.56 8.98
N ILE A 631 -10.06 18.82 8.54
CA ILE A 631 -10.53 19.97 9.32
C ILE A 631 -12.00 19.80 9.69
N ASP A 632 -12.85 19.45 8.74
CA ASP A 632 -14.28 19.24 8.96
C ASP A 632 -14.52 18.14 10.00
N TYR A 633 -13.84 17.00 9.84
CA TYR A 633 -13.99 15.88 10.76
C TYR A 633 -13.51 16.23 12.18
N ILE A 634 -12.37 16.90 12.32
CA ILE A 634 -11.85 17.32 13.64
C ILE A 634 -12.74 18.40 14.25
N THR A 635 -13.31 19.27 13.42
CA THR A 635 -14.29 20.28 13.87
C THR A 635 -15.57 19.62 14.39
N GLN A 636 -16.06 18.59 13.70
CA GLN A 636 -17.27 17.87 14.10
C GLN A 636 -17.03 16.96 15.30
N CYS A 637 -15.85 16.31 15.38
CA CYS A 637 -15.61 15.22 16.34
C CYS A 637 -14.56 15.50 17.42
N GLY A 638 -13.69 16.48 17.20
CA GLY A 638 -12.45 16.65 17.97
C GLY A 638 -12.32 17.92 18.78
N LEU A 639 -13.22 18.90 18.65
CA LEU A 639 -13.08 20.20 19.32
C LEU A 639 -13.02 20.11 20.85
N THR A 640 -13.67 19.12 21.45
CA THR A 640 -13.67 18.87 22.91
C THR A 640 -12.68 17.76 23.31
N SER A 641 -11.93 17.19 22.37
CA SER A 641 -10.99 16.11 22.63
C SER A 641 -9.73 16.64 23.31
N GLU A 642 -9.50 16.21 24.56
CA GLU A 642 -8.36 16.63 25.36
C GLU A 642 -7.03 16.35 24.64
N GLY A 643 -6.21 17.38 24.46
CA GLY A 643 -4.89 17.28 23.84
C GLY A 643 -4.91 17.06 22.34
N ILE A 644 -6.01 17.40 21.64
CA ILE A 644 -6.10 17.33 20.17
C ILE A 644 -4.89 18.02 19.50
N TYR A 645 -4.35 17.42 18.44
CA TYR A 645 -3.07 17.78 17.81
C TYR A 645 -1.79 17.56 18.63
N ARG A 646 -1.84 17.53 19.97
CA ARG A 646 -0.69 17.18 20.81
C ARG A 646 -0.54 15.67 20.98
N LYS A 647 -1.64 14.95 21.19
CA LYS A 647 -1.65 13.48 21.29
C LYS A 647 -1.28 12.85 19.95
N SER A 648 -0.59 11.71 20.01
CA SER A 648 -0.14 10.98 18.83
C SER A 648 -1.14 9.89 18.45
N GLY A 649 -1.65 9.93 17.22
CA GLY A 649 -2.35 8.82 16.60
C GLY A 649 -1.44 7.62 16.31
N GLN A 650 -2.04 6.50 15.93
CA GLN A 650 -1.35 5.29 15.51
C GLN A 650 -0.67 5.51 14.15
N ASN A 651 0.64 5.33 14.09
CA ASN A 651 1.42 5.64 12.88
C ASN A 651 0.98 4.82 11.65
N SER A 652 0.62 3.55 11.83
CA SER A 652 0.10 2.70 10.74
C SER A 652 -1.21 3.22 10.16
N LYS A 653 -2.16 3.60 11.02
CA LYS A 653 -3.45 4.18 10.61
C LYS A 653 -3.28 5.56 9.98
N THR A 654 -2.42 6.40 10.55
CA THR A 654 -2.09 7.73 10.01
C THR A 654 -1.50 7.62 8.60
N THR A 655 -0.55 6.69 8.40
CA THR A 655 0.08 6.46 7.09
C THR A 655 -0.93 5.95 6.08
N SER A 656 -1.69 4.92 6.45
CA SER A 656 -2.73 4.34 5.58
C SER A 656 -3.79 5.38 5.19
N LEU A 657 -4.27 6.18 6.15
CA LEU A 657 -5.26 7.22 5.88
C LEU A 657 -4.71 8.32 4.96
N LEU A 658 -3.45 8.73 5.17
CA LEU A 658 -2.79 9.71 4.30
C LEU A 658 -2.67 9.19 2.86
N GLU A 659 -2.25 7.94 2.67
CA GLU A 659 -2.14 7.30 1.36
C GLU A 659 -3.50 7.25 0.63
N VAL A 660 -4.57 6.87 1.34
CA VAL A 660 -5.91 6.79 0.75
C VAL A 660 -6.44 8.18 0.38
N LEU A 661 -6.24 9.19 1.23
CA LEU A 661 -6.63 10.58 0.94
C LEU A 661 -5.81 11.19 -0.20
N GLN A 662 -4.51 10.92 -0.28
CA GLN A 662 -3.66 11.37 -1.39
C GLN A 662 -4.03 10.69 -2.71
N ARG A 663 -4.51 9.43 -2.68
CA ARG A 663 -4.97 8.74 -3.88
C ARG A 663 -6.25 9.34 -4.46
N ASP A 664 -7.29 9.50 -3.64
CA ASP A 664 -8.56 10.10 -4.06
C ASP A 664 -9.40 10.58 -2.85
N ALA A 665 -9.14 11.81 -2.40
CA ALA A 665 -9.83 12.42 -1.26
C ALA A 665 -11.36 12.53 -1.46
N ARG A 666 -11.85 12.57 -2.71
CA ARG A 666 -13.29 12.65 -3.02
C ARG A 666 -14.06 11.41 -2.59
N ARG A 667 -13.41 10.24 -2.56
CA ARG A 667 -14.03 8.96 -2.17
C ARG A 667 -13.92 8.68 -0.68
N VAL A 668 -13.10 9.42 0.05
CA VAL A 668 -12.91 9.19 1.49
C VAL A 668 -14.06 9.84 2.26
N ARG A 669 -14.62 9.09 3.20
CA ARG A 669 -15.62 9.57 4.16
C ARG A 669 -15.12 9.22 5.56
N LEU A 670 -14.76 10.25 6.33
CA LEU A 670 -14.32 10.10 7.71
C LEU A 670 -15.55 9.93 8.60
N LYS A 671 -15.53 8.94 9.50
CA LYS A 671 -16.66 8.57 10.36
C LYS A 671 -16.19 8.27 11.78
N GLU A 672 -16.98 8.69 12.76
CA GLU A 672 -16.79 8.38 14.18
C GLU A 672 -16.94 6.87 14.41
N GLY A 673 -16.02 6.27 15.17
CA GLY A 673 -15.93 4.81 15.40
C GLY A 673 -14.99 4.06 14.45
N GLU A 674 -14.90 4.48 13.17
CA GLU A 674 -13.94 3.91 12.21
C GLU A 674 -12.59 4.63 12.25
N HIS A 675 -12.64 5.97 12.30
CA HIS A 675 -11.47 6.83 12.30
C HIS A 675 -11.33 7.48 13.68
N HIS A 676 -10.14 7.42 14.29
CA HIS A 676 -9.89 8.10 15.55
C HIS A 676 -9.48 9.55 15.28
N VAL A 677 -9.96 10.49 16.10
CA VAL A 677 -9.68 11.93 15.91
C VAL A 677 -8.18 12.21 15.90
N ASP A 678 -7.41 11.59 16.80
CA ASP A 678 -5.94 11.74 16.84
C ASP A 678 -5.23 11.20 15.58
N ASP A 679 -5.78 10.16 14.94
CA ASP A 679 -5.23 9.63 13.69
C ASP A 679 -5.44 10.65 12.56
N VAL A 680 -6.64 11.23 12.46
CA VAL A 680 -6.96 12.27 11.46
C VAL A 680 -6.15 13.54 11.68
N ALA A 681 -6.01 13.98 12.94
CA ALA A 681 -5.18 15.13 13.31
C ALA A 681 -3.70 14.92 12.95
N ASN A 682 -3.18 13.70 13.16
CA ASN A 682 -1.82 13.35 12.77
C ASN A 682 -1.67 13.24 11.25
N THR A 683 -2.68 12.77 10.52
CA THR A 683 -2.68 12.76 9.05
C THR A 683 -2.61 14.17 8.49
N LEU A 684 -3.38 15.11 9.04
CA LEU A 684 -3.32 16.52 8.64
C LEU A 684 -1.94 17.14 8.88
N LYS A 685 -1.36 16.95 10.07
CA LYS A 685 -0.01 17.46 10.37
C LYS A 685 1.04 16.85 9.45
N ARG A 686 0.96 15.54 9.21
CA ARG A 686 1.91 14.83 8.35
C ARG A 686 1.82 15.31 6.91
N PHE A 687 0.62 15.54 6.39
CA PHE A 687 0.43 16.14 5.07
C PHE A 687 1.21 17.46 4.94
N PHE A 688 1.02 18.41 5.86
CA PHE A 688 1.75 19.69 5.81
C PHE A 688 3.26 19.55 5.95
N ARG A 689 3.72 18.62 6.79
CA ARG A 689 5.15 18.37 6.99
C ARG A 689 5.81 17.74 5.76
N ASP A 690 5.07 16.92 5.02
CA ASP A 690 5.58 16.17 3.87
C ASP A 690 5.41 16.92 2.53
N LEU A 691 4.86 18.16 2.53
CA LEU A 691 4.72 19.00 1.33
C LEU A 691 6.10 19.39 0.74
N GLY A 692 6.27 19.38 -0.58
CA GLY A 692 7.57 19.69 -1.21
C GLY A 692 8.07 21.12 -0.96
N ASP A 693 7.22 22.11 -1.24
CA ASP A 693 7.56 23.55 -1.08
C ASP A 693 7.07 24.13 0.28
N GLY A 694 6.36 23.33 1.07
CA GLY A 694 5.74 23.79 2.33
C GLY A 694 4.56 24.77 2.13
N LEU A 695 3.82 25.05 3.22
CA LEU A 695 2.63 25.93 3.15
C LEU A 695 3.01 27.39 2.87
N PHE A 696 4.12 27.85 3.45
CA PHE A 696 4.59 29.22 3.29
C PHE A 696 5.51 29.42 2.07
N THR A 697 5.75 28.37 1.26
CA THR A 697 6.75 28.31 0.18
C THR A 697 8.18 28.51 0.70
N GLN A 698 9.17 27.86 0.10
CA GLN A 698 10.58 28.06 0.47
C GLN A 698 11.03 29.52 0.23
N GLN A 699 10.44 30.19 -0.77
CA GLN A 699 10.74 31.59 -1.10
C GLN A 699 10.30 32.56 0.01
N TRP A 700 9.08 32.42 0.52
CA TRP A 700 8.51 33.40 1.45
C TRP A 700 8.73 33.05 2.92
N ALA A 701 8.94 31.78 3.28
CA ALA A 701 9.10 31.33 4.67
C ALA A 701 10.10 32.17 5.51
N PRO A 702 11.30 32.55 5.03
CA PRO A 702 12.22 33.39 5.80
C PRO A 702 11.65 34.77 6.17
N HIS A 703 10.81 35.35 5.30
CA HIS A 703 10.20 36.66 5.51
C HIS A 703 9.12 36.60 6.61
N TRP A 704 8.39 35.49 6.68
CA TRP A 704 7.45 35.22 7.76
C TRP A 704 8.17 35.12 9.11
N LEU A 705 9.29 34.40 9.17
CA LEU A 705 10.08 34.28 10.40
C LEU A 705 10.70 35.61 10.83
N TRP A 706 11.12 36.45 9.89
CA TRP A 706 11.66 37.78 10.18
C TRP A 706 10.60 38.74 10.76
N ALA A 707 9.34 38.64 10.30
CA ALA A 707 8.25 39.52 10.78
C ALA A 707 8.04 39.44 12.31
N THR A 708 8.39 38.31 12.94
CA THR A 708 8.33 38.14 14.41
C THR A 708 9.27 39.06 15.20
N ALA A 709 10.23 39.70 14.54
CA ALA A 709 11.15 40.67 15.15
C ALA A 709 10.58 42.09 15.24
N LEU A 710 9.41 42.35 14.63
CA LEU A 710 8.75 43.65 14.71
C LEU A 710 8.10 43.81 16.09
N GLU A 711 8.45 44.88 16.80
CA GLU A 711 7.90 45.19 18.12
C GLU A 711 6.52 45.85 18.05
N ASP A 712 6.25 46.63 16.98
CA ASP A 712 4.96 47.27 16.76
C ASP A 712 3.94 46.28 16.18
N GLU A 713 2.84 46.03 16.91
CA GLU A 713 1.82 45.06 16.52
C GLU A 713 1.06 45.47 15.25
N GLU A 714 0.76 46.77 15.06
CA GLU A 714 0.08 47.22 13.84
C GLU A 714 0.96 47.02 12.59
N ALA A 715 2.25 47.39 12.67
CA ALA A 715 3.20 47.11 11.60
C ALA A 715 3.40 45.60 11.37
N LYS A 716 3.40 44.78 12.42
CA LYS A 716 3.53 43.32 12.33
C LYS A 716 2.33 42.69 11.61
N VAL A 717 1.11 43.02 12.03
CA VAL A 717 -0.13 42.59 11.37
C VAL A 717 -0.17 43.08 9.92
N GLY A 718 0.21 44.34 9.68
CA GLY A 718 0.37 44.89 8.32
C GLY A 718 1.33 44.09 7.45
N LYS A 719 2.46 43.64 8.02
CA LYS A 719 3.45 42.81 7.33
C LYS A 719 2.90 41.42 7.01
N TYR A 720 2.20 40.77 7.94
CA TYR A 720 1.57 39.48 7.68
C TYR A 720 0.51 39.55 6.58
N ARG A 721 -0.31 40.62 6.52
CA ARG A 721 -1.25 40.84 5.40
C ARG A 721 -0.54 40.97 4.05
N GLN A 722 0.61 41.65 4.01
CA GLN A 722 1.42 41.77 2.79
C GLN A 722 1.94 40.40 2.34
N LEU A 723 2.50 39.63 3.26
CA LEU A 723 3.02 38.29 2.97
C LEU A 723 1.91 37.32 2.55
N LEU A 724 0.73 37.41 3.18
CA LEU A 724 -0.44 36.61 2.82
C LEU A 724 -0.88 36.87 1.38
N ARG A 725 -0.85 38.13 0.92
CA ARG A 725 -1.17 38.49 -0.48
C ARG A 725 -0.14 37.99 -1.48
N ALA A 726 1.12 37.85 -1.08
CA ALA A 726 2.21 37.35 -1.91
C ALA A 726 2.19 35.83 -2.09
N LEU A 727 1.52 35.09 -1.20
CA LEU A 727 1.38 33.64 -1.33
C LEU A 727 0.53 33.23 -2.55
N PRO A 728 0.82 32.08 -3.17
CA PRO A 728 -0.04 31.50 -4.20
C PRO A 728 -1.49 31.33 -3.72
N PRO A 729 -2.50 31.39 -4.60
CA PRO A 729 -3.91 31.36 -4.22
C PRO A 729 -4.29 30.16 -3.34
N VAL A 730 -3.83 28.96 -3.71
CA VAL A 730 -4.09 27.72 -2.96
C VAL A 730 -3.43 27.75 -1.58
N ASN A 731 -2.16 28.18 -1.48
CA ASN A 731 -1.46 28.32 -0.20
C ASN A 731 -2.17 29.32 0.72
N ARG A 732 -2.59 30.47 0.18
CA ARG A 732 -3.33 31.50 0.92
C ARG A 732 -4.67 30.98 1.44
N ALA A 733 -5.44 30.30 0.58
CA ALA A 733 -6.72 29.71 0.96
C ALA A 733 -6.55 28.61 2.02
N THR A 734 -5.56 27.73 1.84
CA THR A 734 -5.24 26.65 2.77
C THR A 734 -4.78 27.19 4.12
N LEU A 735 -3.94 28.24 4.13
CA LEU A 735 -3.50 28.90 5.37
C LEU A 735 -4.69 29.55 6.08
N LYS A 736 -5.58 30.26 5.36
CA LYS A 736 -6.81 30.81 5.96
C LYS A 736 -7.67 29.71 6.59
N ALA A 737 -7.91 28.61 5.87
CA ALA A 737 -8.72 27.50 6.37
C ALA A 737 -8.10 26.84 7.61
N LEU A 738 -6.79 26.60 7.61
CA LEU A 738 -6.08 26.02 8.74
C LEU A 738 -6.09 26.95 9.96
N ILE A 739 -5.71 28.23 9.81
CA ILE A 739 -5.68 29.16 10.95
C ILE A 739 -7.09 29.39 11.50
N ASN A 740 -8.11 29.44 10.64
CA ASN A 740 -9.51 29.46 11.07
C ASN A 740 -9.85 28.25 11.94
N HIS A 741 -9.44 27.05 11.52
CA HIS A 741 -9.65 25.84 12.30
C HIS A 741 -8.92 25.87 13.65
N LEU A 742 -7.64 26.29 13.68
CA LEU A 742 -6.87 26.40 14.92
C LEU A 742 -7.45 27.47 15.87
N PHE A 743 -7.97 28.57 15.32
CA PHE A 743 -8.70 29.58 16.07
C PHE A 743 -9.97 29.00 16.71
N ARG A 744 -10.72 28.14 16.00
CA ARG A 744 -11.86 27.41 16.57
C ARG A 744 -11.42 26.46 17.68
N VAL A 745 -10.33 25.71 17.50
CA VAL A 745 -9.82 24.78 18.52
C VAL A 745 -9.43 25.51 19.81
N GLN A 746 -8.75 26.66 19.72
CA GLN A 746 -8.35 27.39 20.93
C GLN A 746 -9.53 28.00 21.71
N CYS A 747 -10.64 28.32 21.05
CA CYS A 747 -11.87 28.73 21.73
C CYS A 747 -12.40 27.65 22.69
N PHE A 748 -12.03 26.39 22.48
CA PHE A 748 -12.38 25.24 23.32
C PHE A 748 -11.26 24.82 24.28
N SER A 749 -10.23 25.66 24.46
CA SER A 749 -9.07 25.35 25.30
C SER A 749 -9.43 25.00 26.75
N GLY A 750 -10.56 25.47 27.27
CA GLY A 750 -11.09 25.07 28.57
C GLY A 750 -11.42 23.57 28.69
N GLU A 751 -11.86 22.95 27.60
CA GLU A 751 -12.17 21.51 27.55
C GLU A 751 -11.00 20.72 26.96
N ASN A 752 -10.54 21.10 25.76
CA ASN A 752 -9.54 20.35 25.02
C ASN A 752 -8.09 20.59 25.48
N GLN A 753 -7.83 21.55 26.37
CA GLN A 753 -6.50 21.90 26.91
C GLN A 753 -5.49 22.43 25.87
N MET A 754 -5.94 22.84 24.68
CA MET A 754 -5.10 23.33 23.58
C MET A 754 -5.30 24.83 23.35
N ASN A 755 -4.60 25.65 24.14
CA ASN A 755 -4.53 27.11 23.92
C ASN A 755 -3.64 27.47 22.71
N THR A 756 -3.64 28.76 22.32
CA THR A 756 -2.86 29.25 21.17
C THR A 756 -1.39 28.85 21.23
N HIS A 757 -0.76 29.01 22.40
CA HIS A 757 0.65 28.68 22.61
C HIS A 757 0.94 27.18 22.39
N ASN A 758 0.10 26.30 22.92
CA ASN A 758 0.24 24.85 22.74
C ASN A 758 0.08 24.43 21.27
N LEU A 759 -0.86 25.05 20.54
CA LEU A 759 -1.05 24.81 19.11
C LEU A 759 0.14 25.32 18.30
N ALA A 760 0.69 26.48 18.64
CA ALA A 760 1.86 27.07 18.01
C ALA A 760 3.11 26.18 18.13
N ILE A 761 3.34 25.56 19.30
CA ILE A 761 4.44 24.60 19.49
C ILE A 761 4.32 23.40 18.55
N VAL A 762 3.10 22.92 18.29
CA VAL A 762 2.86 21.78 17.41
C VAL A 762 2.94 22.15 15.93
N PHE A 763 2.29 23.25 15.54
CA PHE A 763 2.14 23.64 14.14
C PHE A 763 3.30 24.48 13.60
N GLY A 764 4.03 25.23 14.42
CA GLY A 764 5.20 25.98 13.96
C GLY A 764 6.22 25.09 13.24
N PRO A 765 6.76 24.04 13.88
CA PRO A 765 7.69 23.10 13.25
C PRO A 765 7.08 22.35 12.05
N THR A 766 5.75 22.11 12.10
CA THR A 766 5.03 21.36 11.07
C THR A 766 4.86 22.18 9.78
N LEU A 767 4.46 23.45 9.89
CA LEU A 767 4.19 24.32 8.75
C LEU A 767 5.45 24.92 8.11
N PHE A 768 6.49 25.12 8.92
CA PHE A 768 7.80 25.58 8.46
C PHE A 768 8.79 24.44 8.19
N GLN A 769 8.37 23.18 8.39
CA GLN A 769 9.19 21.99 8.14
C GLN A 769 10.56 22.05 8.84
N ALA A 770 10.56 22.56 10.07
CA ALA A 770 11.75 22.79 10.87
C ALA A 770 11.88 21.74 11.99
N ASP A 771 13.10 21.50 12.46
CA ASP A 771 13.43 20.50 13.50
C ASP A 771 12.90 20.85 14.92
N GLY A 772 11.96 21.79 15.04
CA GLY A 772 11.38 22.22 16.31
C GLY A 772 12.27 23.09 17.20
N LYS A 773 13.49 23.40 16.76
CA LYS A 773 14.44 24.26 17.51
C LYS A 773 14.19 25.75 17.29
N ASP A 774 13.59 26.13 16.16
CA ASP A 774 13.29 27.54 15.87
C ASP A 774 11.95 27.94 16.48
N TYR A 775 12.03 28.65 17.62
CA TYR A 775 10.84 29.17 18.30
C TYR A 775 10.12 30.24 17.47
N LYS A 776 10.77 30.86 16.47
CA LYS A 776 10.15 31.89 15.61
C LYS A 776 9.01 31.31 14.79
N ALA A 777 9.14 30.06 14.32
CA ALA A 777 8.10 29.37 13.58
C ALA A 777 6.81 29.22 14.42
N GLY A 778 6.96 28.90 15.70
CA GLY A 778 5.85 28.89 16.66
C GLY A 778 5.23 30.27 16.83
N ARG A 779 6.04 31.32 17.01
CA ARG A 779 5.54 32.70 17.16
C ARG A 779 4.70 33.17 15.97
N VAL A 780 5.11 32.86 14.73
CA VAL A 780 4.30 33.20 13.54
C VAL A 780 2.91 32.58 13.62
N VAL A 781 2.82 31.30 14.02
CA VAL A 781 1.52 30.61 14.15
C VAL A 781 0.69 31.20 15.28
N GLU A 782 1.33 31.54 16.40
CA GLU A 782 0.68 32.20 17.55
C GLU A 782 0.09 33.56 17.15
N ASP A 783 0.87 34.41 16.47
CA ASP A 783 0.42 35.70 15.96
C ASP A 783 -0.75 35.54 14.97
N LEU A 784 -0.67 34.56 14.06
CA LEU A 784 -1.71 34.29 13.07
C LEU A 784 -3.05 33.89 13.69
N ILE A 785 -3.00 33.09 14.77
CA ILE A 785 -4.22 32.68 15.50
C ILE A 785 -4.78 33.85 16.31
N ASN A 786 -3.92 34.58 17.06
CA ASN A 786 -4.36 35.68 17.92
C ASN A 786 -4.95 36.86 17.11
N HIS A 787 -4.37 37.16 15.94
CA HIS A 787 -4.83 38.25 15.06
C HIS A 787 -5.59 37.73 13.83
N TYR A 788 -6.24 36.56 13.92
CA TYR A 788 -6.93 35.92 12.80
C TYR A 788 -7.93 36.85 12.09
N VAL A 789 -8.79 37.54 12.86
CA VAL A 789 -9.82 38.44 12.32
C VAL A 789 -9.19 39.58 11.52
N GLU A 790 -8.13 40.18 12.06
CA GLU A 790 -7.44 41.32 11.47
C GLU A 790 -6.57 40.96 10.27
N ILE A 791 -5.88 39.82 10.29
CA ILE A 791 -4.97 39.39 9.23
C ILE A 791 -5.75 38.87 8.02
N PHE A 792 -6.83 38.12 8.26
CA PHE A 792 -7.62 37.48 7.20
C PHE A 792 -8.89 38.27 6.80
N ASN A 793 -9.08 39.47 7.36
CA ASN A 793 -10.22 40.36 7.12
C ASN A 793 -11.57 39.63 7.28
N VAL A 794 -11.74 38.92 8.39
CA VAL A 794 -12.97 38.19 8.69
C VAL A 794 -14.02 39.18 9.18
N ASN A 795 -15.20 39.17 8.57
CA ASN A 795 -16.27 40.08 8.97
C ASN A 795 -17.09 39.51 10.15
N ASP A 796 -17.83 40.39 10.84
CA ASP A 796 -18.65 40.00 12.00
C ASP A 796 -19.71 38.94 11.66
N GLN A 797 -20.19 38.92 10.42
CA GLN A 797 -21.16 37.93 9.95
C GLN A 797 -20.54 36.53 9.82
N GLU A 798 -19.33 36.42 9.27
CA GLU A 798 -18.56 35.18 9.13
C GLU A 798 -18.21 34.64 10.53
N MET A 799 -17.77 35.50 11.44
CA MET A 799 -17.52 35.15 12.85
C MET A 799 -18.77 34.63 13.55
N LYS A 800 -19.91 35.34 13.42
CA LYS A 800 -21.17 34.93 14.02
C LYS A 800 -21.65 33.59 13.48
N LYS A 801 -21.58 33.39 12.16
CA LYS A 801 -21.93 32.12 11.51
C LYS A 801 -21.09 30.95 12.05
N GLN A 802 -19.78 31.17 12.24
CA GLN A 802 -18.90 30.16 12.81
C GLN A 802 -19.26 29.82 14.27
N GLN A 803 -19.60 30.82 15.08
CA GLN A 803 -20.05 30.61 16.46
C GLN A 803 -21.37 29.85 16.53
N ASP A 804 -22.33 30.20 15.67
CA ASP A 804 -23.63 29.53 15.59
C ASP A 804 -23.48 28.06 15.15
N GLU A 805 -22.62 27.79 14.16
CA GLU A 805 -22.31 26.44 13.69
C GLU A 805 -21.69 25.57 14.79
N ILE A 806 -20.73 26.12 15.53
CA ILE A 806 -20.10 25.46 16.67
C ILE A 806 -21.13 25.14 17.77
N MET A 807 -21.98 26.12 18.12
CA MET A 807 -23.01 25.95 19.14
C MET A 807 -24.02 24.87 18.73
N ALA A 808 -24.38 24.80 17.45
CA ALA A 808 -25.24 23.75 16.92
C ALA A 808 -24.60 22.36 17.04
N ILE A 809 -23.31 22.21 16.69
CA ILE A 809 -22.57 20.95 16.82
C ILE A 809 -22.53 20.48 18.28
N MET A 810 -22.26 21.38 19.23
CA MET A 810 -22.27 21.05 20.66
C MET A 810 -23.64 20.59 21.14
N LYS A 811 -24.70 21.32 20.78
CA LYS A 811 -26.08 21.00 21.17
C LYS A 811 -26.53 19.65 20.61
N MET A 812 -26.14 19.32 19.37
CA MET A 812 -26.39 18.00 18.79
C MET A 812 -25.64 16.89 19.56
N ARG A 813 -24.39 17.12 19.97
CA ARG A 813 -23.60 16.15 20.75
C ARG A 813 -24.14 15.90 22.15
N GLU A 814 -24.55 16.95 22.85
CA GLU A 814 -25.23 16.82 24.15
C GLU A 814 -26.50 15.97 24.02
N ALA A 815 -27.29 16.19 22.96
CA ALA A 815 -28.46 15.37 22.67
C ALA A 815 -28.10 13.90 22.35
N SER A 816 -27.04 13.63 21.60
CA SER A 816 -26.57 12.25 21.31
C SER A 816 -26.04 11.51 22.55
N SER A 817 -25.46 12.22 23.52
CA SER A 817 -24.95 11.64 24.78
C SER A 817 -26.04 11.22 25.78
N SER A 818 -27.30 11.63 25.55
CA SER A 818 -28.46 11.37 26.41
C SER A 818 -29.16 10.01 26.19
N GLY A 819 -28.60 9.13 25.34
CA GLY A 819 -28.90 7.69 25.39
C GLY A 819 -30.21 7.20 24.74
N THR A 820 -30.94 8.03 23.98
CA THR A 820 -32.21 7.60 23.35
C THR A 820 -32.26 7.53 21.82
N GLN A 821 -31.15 7.68 21.10
CA GLN A 821 -31.11 7.40 19.66
C GLN A 821 -29.81 6.71 19.26
N GLN A 822 -29.90 5.54 18.62
CA GLN A 822 -28.78 5.00 17.85
C GLN A 822 -28.48 6.00 16.73
N ALA A 823 -27.28 6.58 16.75
CA ALA A 823 -26.83 7.51 15.73
C ALA A 823 -26.88 6.82 14.36
N GLY A 824 -27.66 7.39 13.43
CA GLY A 824 -27.79 6.91 12.05
C GLY A 824 -29.21 6.61 11.60
N ASP A 825 -30.22 6.72 12.47
CA ASP A 825 -31.62 6.49 12.09
C ASP A 825 -32.34 7.81 11.77
N PHE A 826 -32.75 7.99 10.52
CA PHE A 826 -33.53 9.14 10.03
C PHE A 826 -34.96 8.69 9.73
N ILE A 827 -35.97 9.42 10.22
CA ILE A 827 -37.37 9.15 9.84
C ILE A 827 -37.60 9.87 8.51
N CYS A 828 -37.69 9.09 7.43
CA CYS A 828 -37.97 9.59 6.09
C CYS A 828 -39.46 9.37 5.75
N THR A 829 -40.05 10.33 5.06
CA THR A 829 -41.39 10.18 4.48
C THR A 829 -41.24 9.62 3.06
N VAL A 830 -41.81 8.45 2.82
CA VAL A 830 -41.79 7.76 1.53
C VAL A 830 -43.21 7.74 0.96
N TYR A 831 -43.35 8.05 -0.33
CA TYR A 831 -44.61 7.99 -1.06
C TYR A 831 -44.58 6.84 -2.05
N LEU A 832 -45.66 6.06 -2.10
CA LEU A 832 -45.81 4.98 -3.07
C LEU A 832 -46.54 5.48 -4.32
N GLU A 833 -45.91 5.34 -5.49
CA GLU A 833 -46.41 5.70 -6.85
C GLU A 833 -46.69 7.20 -7.08
N GLU A 834 -47.43 7.86 -6.20
CA GLU A 834 -47.80 9.27 -6.29
C GLU A 834 -47.70 9.95 -4.91
N LYS A 835 -47.38 11.24 -4.87
CA LYS A 835 -47.30 12.02 -3.62
C LYS A 835 -48.69 12.47 -3.15
N LYS A 836 -49.41 11.56 -2.50
CA LYS A 836 -50.73 11.80 -1.89
C LYS A 836 -50.69 11.46 -0.41
N THR A 837 -51.51 12.12 0.39
CA THR A 837 -51.66 11.81 1.83
C THR A 837 -52.10 10.36 2.09
N GLU A 838 -52.73 9.70 1.12
CA GLU A 838 -53.15 8.30 1.21
C GLU A 838 -52.02 7.30 0.94
N THR A 839 -50.95 7.73 0.26
CA THR A 839 -49.78 6.91 -0.16
C THR A 839 -48.54 7.15 0.71
N GLU A 840 -48.58 8.15 1.59
CA GLU A 840 -47.54 8.52 2.55
C GLU A 840 -47.24 7.41 3.58
N GLN A 841 -45.96 7.17 3.85
CA GLN A 841 -45.46 6.25 4.86
C GLN A 841 -44.23 6.84 5.54
N HIS A 842 -44.25 6.94 6.87
CA HIS A 842 -43.06 7.31 7.63
C HIS A 842 -42.27 6.04 7.97
N VAL A 843 -41.05 5.96 7.45
CA VAL A 843 -40.14 4.83 7.65
C VAL A 843 -38.87 5.30 8.34
N LYS A 844 -38.42 4.49 9.27
CA LYS A 844 -37.17 4.70 9.98
C LYS A 844 -36.05 4.11 9.13
N VAL A 845 -35.30 4.97 8.45
CA VAL A 845 -34.19 4.60 7.57
C VAL A 845 -32.91 4.59 8.39
N SER A 846 -32.20 3.46 8.40
CA SER A 846 -30.90 3.36 9.08
C SER A 846 -29.76 3.76 8.14
N ALA A 847 -28.61 4.15 8.69
CA ALA A 847 -27.41 4.53 7.92
C ALA A 847 -26.82 3.41 7.04
N THR A 848 -27.34 2.19 7.14
CA THR A 848 -26.98 1.05 6.30
C THR A 848 -28.08 0.62 5.36
N MET A 849 -29.29 1.13 5.52
CA MET A 849 -30.46 0.73 4.74
C MET A 849 -30.28 1.12 3.28
N THR A 850 -30.35 0.12 2.41
CA THR A 850 -30.27 0.25 0.96
C THR A 850 -31.63 0.62 0.36
N ALA A 851 -31.62 1.18 -0.85
CA ALA A 851 -32.85 1.49 -1.58
C ALA A 851 -33.72 0.24 -1.82
N GLU A 852 -33.10 -0.93 -2.01
CA GLU A 852 -33.79 -2.22 -2.10
C GLU A 852 -34.52 -2.58 -0.80
N GLU A 853 -33.83 -2.53 0.34
CA GLU A 853 -34.41 -2.83 1.65
C GLU A 853 -35.57 -1.88 1.98
N LEU A 854 -35.40 -0.58 1.70
CA LEU A 854 -36.47 0.41 1.87
C LEU A 854 -37.68 0.09 0.99
N THR A 855 -37.45 -0.30 -0.27
CA THR A 855 -38.52 -0.64 -1.21
C THR A 855 -39.32 -1.86 -0.73
N PHE A 856 -38.63 -2.92 -0.30
CA PHE A 856 -39.30 -4.11 0.24
C PHE A 856 -40.09 -3.81 1.51
N GLU A 857 -39.57 -2.98 2.41
CA GLU A 857 -40.28 -2.59 3.63
C GLU A 857 -41.58 -1.84 3.33
N ILE A 858 -41.58 -0.94 2.34
CA ILE A 858 -42.78 -0.20 1.93
C ILE A 858 -43.82 -1.14 1.29
N LEU A 859 -43.38 -2.05 0.42
CA LEU A 859 -44.27 -3.02 -0.25
C LEU A 859 -44.91 -3.98 0.76
N ASP A 860 -44.15 -4.46 1.75
CA ASP A 860 -44.65 -5.32 2.82
C ASP A 860 -45.67 -4.59 3.71
N ARG A 861 -45.37 -3.35 4.13
CA ARG A 861 -46.31 -2.52 4.92
C ARG A 861 -47.64 -2.27 4.19
N ARG A 862 -47.62 -2.18 2.86
CA ARG A 862 -48.81 -2.01 2.00
C ARG A 862 -49.46 -3.33 1.59
N LYS A 863 -48.89 -4.48 1.98
CA LYS A 863 -49.35 -5.83 1.60
C LYS A 863 -49.45 -6.03 0.09
N ILE A 864 -48.53 -5.43 -0.67
CA ILE A 864 -48.47 -5.57 -2.13
C ILE A 864 -47.72 -6.85 -2.46
N VAL A 865 -48.40 -7.79 -3.12
CA VAL A 865 -47.81 -9.06 -3.55
C VAL A 865 -47.07 -8.84 -4.87
N VAL A 866 -45.74 -8.92 -4.84
CA VAL A 866 -44.86 -8.79 -6.01
C VAL A 866 -44.95 -10.08 -6.86
N LYS A 867 -45.28 -9.96 -8.14
CA LYS A 867 -45.28 -11.09 -9.10
C LYS A 867 -43.93 -11.22 -9.80
N GLU A 868 -43.62 -12.41 -10.32
CA GLU A 868 -42.47 -12.57 -11.24
C GLU A 868 -42.64 -11.60 -12.42
N LYS A 869 -41.71 -10.62 -12.53
CA LYS A 869 -41.63 -9.50 -13.51
C LYS A 869 -42.18 -8.13 -13.07
N ASP A 870 -42.59 -7.95 -11.82
CA ASP A 870 -42.87 -6.61 -11.29
C ASP A 870 -41.56 -5.92 -10.87
N TYR A 871 -41.26 -4.76 -11.44
CA TYR A 871 -40.05 -3.98 -11.13
C TYR A 871 -40.41 -2.72 -10.36
N TRP A 872 -39.82 -2.56 -9.17
CA TRP A 872 -39.98 -1.38 -8.32
C TRP A 872 -38.67 -0.60 -8.25
N SER A 873 -38.74 0.72 -8.18
CA SER A 873 -37.57 1.61 -8.15
C SER A 873 -37.79 2.72 -7.14
N CYS A 874 -36.73 3.11 -6.44
CA CYS A 874 -36.75 4.17 -5.44
C CYS A 874 -36.19 5.46 -6.02
N PHE A 875 -36.87 6.58 -5.80
CA PHE A 875 -36.46 7.90 -6.27
C PHE A 875 -36.30 8.85 -5.08
N GLU A 876 -35.18 9.56 -5.04
CA GLU A 876 -34.97 10.72 -4.19
C GLU A 876 -35.60 11.95 -4.88
N VAL A 877 -36.54 12.60 -4.20
CA VAL A 877 -37.29 13.75 -4.74
C VAL A 877 -37.03 14.95 -3.84
N ASN A 878 -36.60 16.07 -4.44
CA ASN A 878 -36.39 17.32 -3.71
C ASN A 878 -37.74 17.88 -3.19
N GLU A 879 -37.77 18.50 -2.00
CA GLU A 879 -38.98 19.09 -1.39
C GLU A 879 -39.78 20.04 -2.30
N LYS A 880 -39.11 20.68 -3.28
CA LYS A 880 -39.75 21.57 -4.26
C LYS A 880 -40.25 20.88 -5.54
N GLU A 881 -40.11 19.55 -5.66
CA GLU A 881 -40.56 18.73 -6.81
C GLU A 881 -39.92 19.10 -8.16
N GLU A 882 -38.79 19.83 -8.16
CA GLU A 882 -38.11 20.27 -9.38
C GLU A 882 -37.14 19.23 -9.96
N ALA A 883 -36.78 18.19 -9.18
CA ALA A 883 -35.82 17.16 -9.57
C ALA A 883 -36.10 15.80 -8.90
N GLU A 884 -36.00 14.74 -9.70
CA GLU A 884 -36.08 13.34 -9.28
C GLU A 884 -34.76 12.63 -9.60
N ARG A 885 -34.23 11.88 -8.64
CA ARG A 885 -33.01 11.08 -8.79
C ARG A 885 -33.31 9.61 -8.50
N PRO A 886 -33.12 8.69 -9.45
CA PRO A 886 -33.22 7.26 -9.15
C PRO A 886 -32.06 6.81 -8.25
N LEU A 887 -32.36 6.08 -7.19
CA LEU A 887 -31.38 5.44 -6.32
C LEU A 887 -31.05 4.04 -6.83
N HIS A 888 -29.77 3.67 -6.87
CA HIS A 888 -29.38 2.31 -7.22
C HIS A 888 -29.82 1.33 -6.11
N TYR A 889 -30.22 0.10 -6.44
CA TYR A 889 -30.82 -0.82 -5.45
C TYR A 889 -29.89 -1.10 -4.23
N SER A 890 -28.57 -1.17 -4.47
CA SER A 890 -27.56 -1.31 -3.42
C SER A 890 -27.02 0.00 -2.83
N GLU A 891 -27.50 1.14 -3.34
CA GLU A 891 -27.17 2.45 -2.80
C GLU A 891 -27.86 2.63 -1.45
N LYS A 892 -27.13 3.21 -0.50
CA LYS A 892 -27.68 3.55 0.81
C LYS A 892 -28.52 4.80 0.69
N VAL A 893 -29.69 4.77 1.32
CA VAL A 893 -30.68 5.87 1.22
C VAL A 893 -30.19 7.13 1.96
N LEU A 894 -29.34 6.97 2.99
CA LEU A 894 -28.75 8.06 3.79
C LEU A 894 -27.26 8.30 3.51
#